data_AF-A0A7V2XI18-F1
#
_entry.id   AF-A0A7V2XI18-F1
#
_cell.length_a   1.000
_cell.length_b   1.000
_cell.length_c   1.000
_cell.angle_alpha   90.00
_cell.angle_beta   90.00
_cell.angle_gamma   90.00
#
_symmetry.space_group_name_H-M   'P 1'
#
loop_
_entity.id
_entity.type
_entity.pdbx_description
1 polymer ?
#
loop_
_entity_poly.entity_id
_entity_poly.type
_entity_poly.pdbx_seq_one_letter_code
_entity_poly.pdbx_strand_id
1 'polypeptide(L)'
;MKSNRSSCPRTIASAVIFCTALLLPHTRATGGLMAYWPLDEAAGQTAFDWTTVNNGQLGSTPGADANDPLVNQPGRVGTAYSFDGTNDYVEVPDHATIGANVRSALTLSMWINSAVALSTNGNTYRALEKGDAYFFLQGDGGGLGSGGMNFLIKQGNTNRVVALGESLPAGSWQHLVGTYDAATGQMRIYLNGGLKGSFTAPAVQIDDDHLPLRIGSDDAGKWFNGRIDEVAIYNHVLTPYQIIHLAKGGSPTALPATPPPLITSATRSGGTDPVEPIVMNSLLSENALAYADRTHEWNALPAAHPELAGADYIRIANDDRDAPNFRMNVGLARPATVYLFRDSRLTGTALANMNQWFNAYGFKSTGQSIWLDENGDGSNNTEFYVFRGNFPAGSVDLFAQNTPSALAIYGAAAVEQMPLASAHAYTPVGTNKTFIELAGQAVIEGENYSARALVAGDTDGWFIVPDERPPAGPFVSNARDGKYVQSLPDDQSAGGPTIPPSIEYKVQISTPGQYRLYLRWDGNNTNSTTQGQSDSLFVDVVELKDGAGGSIADWYELQHGIDGNYSTDPWDGTGGSEQNQATPSDNPIVWTIPAPGIYTVRVSQREDGANVDAIVFQLSSLGAPSGLGPAQSAFSIAPFRVLAAYSKLGGDPDAVYPVAIAGGFVEGAPAFVDAPGNWTGIPTSLLGADLVRTESQDAGYGFVDYSLILDHNAYLYILLDDRYIAGHGLPQWMFDLGFQDTNLNVLLDGQTPFSIFQAGLLVPGGVPISFYGLGYELVPAYSFYGIVAADIDLLMIPEPATLSLLAAGALGLALKSRRGRRP
;
A
#
# COMPACT_ATOMS: atom_id res chain seq x y z
N MET A 1 -51.33 29.43 55.56
CA MET A 1 -51.23 30.92 55.59
C MET A 1 -50.17 31.28 54.54
N LYS A 2 -50.57 31.89 53.40
CA LYS A 2 -50.27 33.31 53.02
C LYS A 2 -48.81 33.70 53.30
N SER A 3 -48.03 34.37 52.46
CA SER A 3 -48.09 34.88 51.07
C SER A 3 -46.76 35.62 50.83
N ASN A 4 -46.33 35.68 49.57
CA ASN A 4 -45.20 36.44 48.98
C ASN A 4 -44.75 37.78 49.60
N ARG A 5 -43.45 38.07 49.43
CA ARG A 5 -42.81 39.33 48.90
C ARG A 5 -41.29 39.09 48.78
N SER A 6 -40.71 38.85 47.59
CA SER A 6 -40.17 39.81 46.59
C SER A 6 -39.08 40.78 47.10
N SER A 7 -37.81 40.61 46.69
CA SER A 7 -37.07 41.51 45.76
C SER A 7 -35.53 41.46 45.89
N CYS A 8 -34.88 41.76 44.75
CA CYS A 8 -33.49 42.19 44.49
C CYS A 8 -32.43 41.18 43.97
N PRO A 9 -31.53 41.64 43.07
CA PRO A 9 -31.06 40.89 41.90
C PRO A 9 -29.60 40.43 42.02
N ARG A 10 -29.24 39.35 41.33
CA ARG A 10 -27.84 38.91 41.21
C ARG A 10 -27.18 39.54 39.98
N THR A 11 -26.24 40.43 40.28
CA THR A 11 -25.22 40.97 39.39
C THR A 11 -24.37 39.83 38.82
N ILE A 12 -24.12 39.87 37.51
CA ILE A 12 -23.20 38.99 36.80
C ILE A 12 -21.77 39.40 37.19
N ALA A 13 -21.06 38.51 37.87
CA ALA A 13 -19.60 38.56 37.97
C ALA A 13 -19.05 37.48 37.05
N SER A 14 -18.45 37.90 35.93
CA SER A 14 -17.70 37.03 35.05
C SER A 14 -16.47 36.50 35.79
N ALA A 15 -16.52 35.23 36.20
CA ALA A 15 -15.32 34.48 36.56
C ALA A 15 -14.70 33.97 35.25
N VAL A 16 -13.63 34.63 34.81
CA VAL A 16 -12.73 34.11 33.78
C VAL A 16 -12.01 32.91 34.40
N ILE A 17 -12.51 31.71 34.11
CA ILE A 17 -11.77 30.48 34.38
C ILE A 17 -10.72 30.38 33.28
N PHE A 18 -9.47 30.73 33.60
CA PHE A 18 -8.32 30.27 32.84
C PHE A 18 -8.30 28.74 32.95
N CYS A 19 -8.84 28.07 31.93
CA CYS A 19 -8.61 26.65 31.76
C CYS A 19 -7.19 26.50 31.21
N THR A 20 -6.21 26.52 32.12
CA THR A 20 -4.91 25.91 31.85
C THR A 20 -5.21 24.45 31.54
N ALA A 21 -5.23 24.11 30.25
CA ALA A 21 -5.14 22.73 29.81
C ALA A 21 -3.89 22.16 30.46
N LEU A 22 -4.07 21.31 31.46
CA LEU A 22 -3.05 20.38 31.87
C LEU A 22 -2.90 19.43 30.67
N LEU A 23 -2.08 19.84 29.70
CA LEU A 23 -1.53 18.96 28.68
C LEU A 23 -0.81 17.87 29.46
N LEU A 24 -1.49 16.77 29.73
CA LEU A 24 -0.82 15.49 29.84
C LEU A 24 -0.23 15.28 28.44
N PRO A 25 1.10 15.30 28.26
CA PRO A 25 1.67 14.92 26.99
C PRO A 25 1.30 13.46 26.80
N HIS A 26 0.31 13.19 25.96
CA HIS A 26 0.30 11.94 25.23
C HIS A 26 1.49 12.06 24.30
N THR A 27 2.64 11.58 24.77
CA THR A 27 3.79 11.28 23.92
C THR A 27 3.28 10.29 22.87
N ARG A 28 2.84 10.81 21.71
CA ARG A 28 2.85 10.02 20.48
C ARG A 28 4.24 9.41 20.41
N ALA A 29 4.33 8.10 20.36
CA ALA A 29 5.61 7.41 20.36
C ALA A 29 6.34 7.71 19.04
N THR A 30 6.99 8.87 18.94
CA THR A 30 8.10 9.16 18.03
C THR A 30 9.35 8.42 18.50
N GLY A 31 9.19 7.20 19.02
CA GLY A 31 10.08 6.51 19.96
C GLY A 31 11.44 6.23 19.36
N GLY A 32 12.25 7.27 19.24
CA GLY A 32 13.60 7.24 18.72
C GLY A 32 13.86 7.97 17.40
N LEU A 33 12.91 8.69 16.78
CA LEU A 33 13.23 9.59 15.66
C LEU A 33 13.98 10.82 16.19
N MET A 34 15.20 11.06 15.68
CA MET A 34 16.12 12.09 16.16
C MET A 34 16.24 13.30 15.25
N ALA A 35 16.09 13.10 13.94
CA ALA A 35 16.04 14.15 12.94
C ALA A 35 15.34 13.62 11.69
N TYR A 36 14.60 14.47 10.99
CA TYR A 36 13.98 14.14 9.72
C TYR A 36 13.89 15.39 8.84
N TRP A 37 14.56 15.36 7.69
CA TRP A 37 14.47 16.39 6.66
C TRP A 37 13.66 15.83 5.48
N PRO A 38 12.40 16.29 5.29
CA PRO A 38 11.63 15.96 4.09
C PRO A 38 12.28 16.51 2.83
N LEU A 39 12.94 17.69 2.91
CA LEU A 39 13.50 18.40 1.75
C LEU A 39 12.42 18.92 0.77
N ASP A 40 11.26 19.27 1.33
CA ASP A 40 10.04 19.73 0.66
C ASP A 40 9.96 21.26 0.44
N GLU A 41 11.04 21.99 0.74
CA GLU A 41 11.00 23.43 0.72
C GLU A 41 10.86 23.99 -0.70
N ALA A 42 9.83 24.82 -0.90
CA ALA A 42 9.58 25.50 -2.17
C ALA A 42 10.66 26.55 -2.52
N ALA A 43 11.30 27.14 -1.49
CA ALA A 43 12.36 28.15 -1.59
C ALA A 43 13.01 28.40 -0.22
N GLY A 44 14.21 28.98 -0.21
CA GLY A 44 14.88 29.49 1.00
C GLY A 44 16.22 28.82 1.29
N GLN A 45 16.91 29.30 2.32
CA GLN A 45 18.25 28.85 2.73
C GLN A 45 18.24 27.92 3.95
N THR A 46 17.09 27.30 4.24
CA THR A 46 16.95 26.42 5.39
C THR A 46 16.31 25.11 4.95
N ALA A 47 16.98 23.99 5.22
CA ALA A 47 16.38 22.67 5.20
C ALA A 47 15.76 22.43 6.58
N PHE A 48 14.43 22.36 6.66
CA PHE A 48 13.75 22.20 7.93
C PHE A 48 13.81 20.75 8.40
N ASP A 49 14.26 20.57 9.64
CA ASP A 49 14.08 19.33 10.37
C ASP A 49 12.66 19.33 10.95
N TRP A 50 11.87 18.30 10.63
CA TRP A 50 10.54 18.09 11.16
C TRP A 50 10.53 18.04 12.70
N THR A 51 11.60 17.54 13.33
CA THR A 51 11.71 17.54 14.80
C THR A 51 11.99 18.94 15.37
N THR A 52 12.27 19.91 14.49
CA THR A 52 12.60 21.32 14.75
C THR A 52 13.93 21.59 15.44
N VAL A 53 14.76 20.55 15.64
CA VAL A 53 16.01 20.65 16.41
C VAL A 53 17.21 20.87 15.50
N ASN A 54 17.27 20.19 14.35
CA ASN A 54 18.47 20.06 13.52
C ASN A 54 18.28 20.72 12.14
N ASN A 55 17.72 21.93 12.07
CA ASN A 55 17.59 22.62 10.78
C ASN A 55 18.97 22.81 10.12
N GLY A 56 19.03 22.59 8.80
CA GLY A 56 20.23 22.75 8.00
C GLY A 56 20.27 24.08 7.25
N GLN A 57 21.47 24.62 7.03
CA GLN A 57 21.74 25.74 6.14
C GLN A 57 22.15 25.21 4.77
N LEU A 58 21.64 25.81 3.70
CA LEU A 58 22.11 25.52 2.34
C LEU A 58 23.41 26.26 2.07
N GLY A 59 24.38 25.57 1.49
CA GLY A 59 25.65 26.13 1.08
C GLY A 59 26.46 26.79 2.20
N SER A 60 27.34 27.71 1.80
CA SER A 60 28.38 28.24 2.69
C SER A 60 27.99 29.52 3.42
N THR A 61 26.90 30.17 3.01
CA THR A 61 26.48 31.46 3.55
C THR A 61 24.97 31.47 3.86
N PRO A 62 24.51 32.39 4.74
CA PRO A 62 23.06 32.51 5.03
C PRO A 62 22.21 33.02 3.85
N GLY A 63 22.82 33.38 2.72
CA GLY A 63 22.16 33.85 1.52
C GLY A 63 22.48 32.94 0.33
N ALA A 64 21.74 33.10 -0.77
CA ALA A 64 21.91 32.26 -1.93
C ALA A 64 23.35 32.32 -2.47
N ASP A 65 24.02 31.16 -2.58
CA ASP A 65 25.38 31.04 -3.10
C ASP A 65 25.54 29.82 -4.05
N ALA A 66 26.73 29.68 -4.63
CA ALA A 66 26.99 28.65 -5.64
C ALA A 66 27.15 27.24 -5.06
N ASN A 67 27.17 27.09 -3.73
CA ASN A 67 27.25 25.82 -3.02
C ASN A 67 25.86 25.38 -2.50
N ASP A 68 24.79 26.06 -2.94
CA ASP A 68 23.43 25.73 -2.55
C ASP A 68 22.87 24.63 -3.45
N PRO A 69 22.31 23.56 -2.88
CA PRO A 69 21.52 22.63 -3.67
C PRO A 69 20.27 23.34 -4.22
N LEU A 70 19.85 22.92 -5.40
CA LEU A 70 18.61 23.40 -6.00
C LEU A 70 17.41 22.73 -5.31
N VAL A 71 16.56 23.53 -4.66
CA VAL A 71 15.35 23.07 -3.95
C VAL A 71 14.14 22.89 -4.88
N ASN A 72 13.02 22.37 -4.35
CA ASN A 72 11.76 22.19 -5.07
C ASN A 72 11.91 21.38 -6.38
N GLN A 73 12.77 20.36 -6.36
CA GLN A 73 12.95 19.45 -7.50
C GLN A 73 12.01 18.26 -7.37
N PRO A 74 11.64 17.57 -8.45
CA PRO A 74 10.81 16.36 -8.35
C PRO A 74 11.44 15.33 -7.40
N GLY A 75 10.74 15.07 -6.30
CA GLY A 75 11.14 14.16 -5.22
C GLY A 75 10.62 12.75 -5.40
N ARG A 76 10.96 11.88 -4.45
CA ARG A 76 10.33 10.57 -4.28
C ARG A 76 9.01 10.71 -3.53
N VAL A 77 8.98 11.53 -2.48
CA VAL A 77 7.79 11.96 -1.74
C VAL A 77 7.81 13.48 -1.76
N GLY A 78 6.75 14.13 -2.26
CA GLY A 78 6.77 15.59 -2.39
C GLY A 78 7.87 16.08 -3.34
N THR A 79 8.78 16.92 -2.84
CA THR A 79 9.90 17.51 -3.57
C THR A 79 11.23 17.13 -2.91
N ALA A 80 12.32 17.31 -3.64
CA ALA A 80 13.66 16.96 -3.21
C ALA A 80 14.65 18.08 -3.48
N TYR A 81 15.84 17.94 -2.91
CA TYR A 81 16.97 18.82 -3.20
C TYR A 81 17.88 18.15 -4.24
N SER A 82 18.35 18.92 -5.22
CA SER A 82 19.29 18.47 -6.25
C SER A 82 20.68 19.07 -6.02
N PHE A 83 21.68 18.20 -6.08
CA PHE A 83 23.09 18.46 -5.87
C PHE A 83 23.85 18.24 -7.18
N ASP A 84 24.71 19.18 -7.55
CA ASP A 84 25.36 19.24 -8.86
C ASP A 84 26.62 18.35 -9.01
N GLY A 85 27.15 17.81 -7.92
CA GLY A 85 28.37 17.01 -7.90
C GLY A 85 29.68 17.82 -7.80
N THR A 86 29.60 19.13 -7.58
CA THR A 86 30.76 20.03 -7.55
C THR A 86 30.99 20.64 -6.17
N ASN A 87 29.95 21.19 -5.55
CA ASN A 87 30.09 21.99 -4.34
C ASN A 87 28.81 22.11 -3.50
N ASP A 88 27.69 21.54 -3.94
CA ASP A 88 26.41 21.65 -3.22
C ASP A 88 26.39 20.85 -1.91
N TYR A 89 25.84 21.44 -0.83
CA TYR A 89 25.55 20.73 0.41
C TYR A 89 24.51 21.44 1.29
N VAL A 90 23.94 20.68 2.22
CA VAL A 90 23.24 21.20 3.39
C VAL A 90 24.12 20.95 4.61
N GLU A 91 24.46 22.00 5.36
CA GLU A 91 25.20 21.88 6.62
C GLU A 91 24.25 22.00 7.82
N VAL A 92 24.25 20.96 8.64
CA VAL A 92 23.46 20.87 9.86
C VAL A 92 24.43 21.01 11.05
N PRO A 93 24.27 22.04 11.91
CA PRO A 93 25.11 22.22 13.08
C PRO A 93 25.14 20.99 13.99
N ASP A 94 26.27 20.76 14.67
CA ASP A 94 26.37 19.66 15.62
C ASP A 94 25.30 19.77 16.72
N HIS A 95 24.69 18.63 17.04
CA HIS A 95 23.70 18.53 18.10
C HIS A 95 23.64 17.11 18.67
N ALA A 96 23.35 16.99 19.96
CA ALA A 96 23.34 15.72 20.67
C ALA A 96 22.38 14.67 20.05
N THR A 97 21.26 15.09 19.45
CA THR A 97 20.29 14.18 18.81
C THR A 97 20.86 13.44 17.60
N ILE A 98 21.79 14.04 16.87
CA ILE A 98 22.46 13.44 15.71
C ILE A 98 23.92 13.04 16.00
N GLY A 99 24.38 13.18 17.24
CA GLY A 99 25.69 12.74 17.72
C GLY A 99 25.54 11.80 18.92
N ALA A 100 25.77 12.34 20.12
CA ALA A 100 25.75 11.60 21.39
C ALA A 100 24.58 10.60 21.57
N ASN A 101 23.37 10.93 21.13
CA ASN A 101 22.17 10.13 21.34
C ASN A 101 22.03 8.91 20.40
N VAL A 102 22.81 8.85 19.32
CA VAL A 102 22.76 7.74 18.33
C VAL A 102 23.98 6.83 18.38
N ARG A 103 24.87 7.03 19.36
CA ARG A 103 26.13 6.27 19.47
C ARG A 103 25.95 4.80 19.83
N SER A 104 24.90 4.47 20.59
CA SER A 104 24.62 3.10 21.03
C SER A 104 23.78 2.31 20.04
N ALA A 105 22.94 2.99 19.26
CA ALA A 105 22.18 2.41 18.17
C ALA A 105 21.80 3.51 17.18
N LEU A 106 21.89 3.18 15.89
CA LEU A 106 21.66 4.12 14.79
C LEU A 106 20.86 3.42 13.71
N THR A 107 19.82 4.09 13.21
CA THR A 107 19.31 3.86 11.85
C THR A 107 19.39 5.16 11.07
N LEU A 108 20.06 5.13 9.92
CA LEU A 108 20.11 6.22 8.96
C LEU A 108 19.34 5.81 7.70
N SER A 109 18.35 6.60 7.29
CA SER A 109 17.52 6.34 6.12
C SER A 109 17.50 7.55 5.18
N MET A 110 17.55 7.30 3.87
CA MET A 110 17.35 8.35 2.86
C MET A 110 16.95 7.77 1.51
N TRP A 111 16.30 8.58 0.69
CA TRP A 111 16.16 8.33 -0.73
C TRP A 111 17.22 9.09 -1.51
N ILE A 112 17.83 8.42 -2.50
CA ILE A 112 18.77 9.04 -3.43
C ILE A 112 18.38 8.75 -4.87
N ASN A 113 18.59 9.71 -5.76
CA ASN A 113 18.54 9.52 -7.21
C ASN A 113 19.83 10.09 -7.80
N SER A 114 20.81 9.23 -8.00
CA SER A 114 22.13 9.63 -8.51
C SER A 114 22.02 9.98 -10.00
N ALA A 115 22.53 11.14 -10.42
CA ALA A 115 22.59 11.50 -11.84
C ALA A 115 23.61 10.66 -12.64
N VAL A 116 24.44 9.89 -11.93
CA VAL A 116 25.51 9.04 -12.47
C VAL A 116 25.42 7.63 -11.91
N ALA A 117 25.91 6.64 -12.66
CA ALA A 117 25.96 5.28 -12.16
C ALA A 117 26.99 5.16 -11.05
N LEU A 118 26.58 4.62 -9.89
CA LEU A 118 27.46 4.39 -8.76
C LEU A 118 28.05 2.98 -8.89
N SER A 119 29.17 2.91 -9.61
CA SER A 119 29.86 1.66 -9.90
C SER A 119 30.52 1.03 -8.67
N THR A 120 30.86 -0.25 -8.78
CA THR A 120 31.51 -1.03 -7.71
C THR A 120 32.96 -0.65 -7.42
N ASN A 121 33.60 0.08 -8.34
CA ASN A 121 34.99 0.52 -8.22
C ASN A 121 35.12 2.03 -7.97
N GLY A 122 34.01 2.75 -7.74
CA GLY A 122 34.07 4.18 -7.49
C GLY A 122 34.35 4.52 -6.02
N ASN A 123 34.83 5.75 -5.81
CA ASN A 123 35.09 6.34 -4.49
C ASN A 123 34.88 7.86 -4.54
N THR A 124 33.92 8.32 -5.35
CA THR A 124 33.80 9.74 -5.71
C THR A 124 32.70 10.44 -4.95
N TYR A 125 31.57 9.78 -4.73
CA TYR A 125 30.35 10.44 -4.28
C TYR A 125 30.08 10.20 -2.79
N ARG A 126 29.51 11.21 -2.11
CA ARG A 126 29.11 11.18 -0.69
C ARG A 126 27.71 11.73 -0.57
N ALA A 127 26.79 10.92 -0.08
CA ALA A 127 25.40 11.36 0.09
C ALA A 127 25.17 12.01 1.46
N LEU A 128 25.88 11.55 2.49
CA LEU A 128 25.80 12.11 3.84
C LEU A 128 27.03 11.77 4.67
N GLU A 129 27.45 12.70 5.51
CA GLU A 129 28.48 12.52 6.53
C GLU A 129 28.09 13.24 7.83
N LYS A 130 28.29 12.60 8.99
CA LYS A 130 28.35 13.25 10.31
C LYS A 130 29.79 13.22 10.82
N GLY A 131 30.64 14.10 10.31
CA GLY A 131 32.11 14.08 10.51
C GLY A 131 32.70 12.68 10.66
N ASP A 132 33.57 12.49 11.65
CA ASP A 132 34.15 11.19 12.00
C ASP A 132 33.19 10.25 12.79
N ALA A 133 31.89 10.23 12.47
CA ALA A 133 30.92 9.33 13.10
C ALA A 133 30.29 8.31 12.12
N TYR A 134 29.47 8.76 11.17
CA TYR A 134 28.72 7.86 10.26
C TYR A 134 28.41 8.49 8.90
N PHE A 135 28.24 7.64 7.88
CA PHE A 135 28.24 8.04 6.48
C PHE A 135 27.34 7.19 5.58
N PHE A 136 26.87 7.79 4.49
CA PHE A 136 26.61 7.10 3.23
C PHE A 136 27.61 7.56 2.17
N LEU A 137 28.46 6.64 1.70
CA LEU A 137 29.53 6.94 0.75
C LEU A 137 29.73 5.88 -0.32
N GLN A 138 30.24 6.29 -1.48
CA GLN A 138 30.81 5.35 -2.45
C GLN A 138 32.21 4.91 -1.99
N GLY A 139 32.45 3.59 -1.94
CA GLY A 139 33.70 2.99 -1.45
C GLY A 139 33.73 2.77 0.07
N ASP A 140 34.91 2.52 0.63
CA ASP A 140 35.12 2.14 2.04
C ASP A 140 35.79 3.23 2.91
N GLY A 141 35.95 4.43 2.36
CA GLY A 141 36.67 5.55 3.01
C GLY A 141 38.19 5.45 2.93
N GLY A 142 38.75 4.30 2.50
CA GLY A 142 40.16 4.11 2.17
C GLY A 142 40.46 4.09 0.66
N GLY A 143 39.41 4.02 -0.16
CA GLY A 143 39.51 4.04 -1.62
C GLY A 143 39.58 2.67 -2.28
N LEU A 144 39.19 1.61 -1.57
CA LEU A 144 39.04 0.28 -2.14
C LEU A 144 37.57 0.04 -2.54
N GLY A 145 37.37 -0.43 -3.77
CA GLY A 145 36.06 -0.63 -4.36
C GLY A 145 35.22 -1.65 -3.58
N SER A 146 34.09 -1.18 -3.06
CA SER A 146 33.02 -1.97 -2.46
C SER A 146 31.71 -1.44 -3.04
N GLY A 147 30.97 -2.27 -3.76
CA GLY A 147 29.77 -1.94 -4.56
C GLY A 147 28.93 -0.73 -4.14
N GLY A 148 28.56 0.16 -5.07
CA GLY A 148 27.43 1.10 -4.88
C GLY A 148 27.65 2.17 -3.82
N MET A 149 26.63 2.41 -2.99
CA MET A 149 26.64 3.38 -1.88
C MET A 149 26.61 2.60 -0.56
N ASN A 150 27.69 2.68 0.22
CA ASN A 150 27.93 1.89 1.42
C ASN A 150 27.60 2.67 2.69
N PHE A 151 27.37 1.93 3.77
CA PHE A 151 27.16 2.49 5.11
C PHE A 151 28.43 2.30 5.93
N LEU A 152 28.93 3.39 6.51
CA LEU A 152 30.15 3.41 7.33
C LEU A 152 29.84 4.02 8.69
N ILE A 153 30.43 3.45 9.74
CA ILE A 153 30.56 4.06 11.06
C ILE A 153 32.04 4.10 11.47
N LYS A 154 32.39 4.99 12.40
CA LYS A 154 33.72 5.10 13.00
C LYS A 154 33.72 4.56 14.42
N GLN A 155 34.76 3.82 14.77
CA GLN A 155 35.01 3.32 16.12
C GLN A 155 36.49 3.36 16.44
N GLY A 156 36.89 4.14 17.43
CA GLY A 156 38.30 4.34 17.78
C GLY A 156 39.12 4.82 16.58
N ASN A 157 38.57 5.77 15.81
CA ASN A 157 39.18 6.32 14.59
C ASN A 157 39.41 5.27 13.47
N THR A 158 38.68 4.14 13.52
CA THR A 158 38.74 3.10 12.49
C THR A 158 37.42 3.06 11.72
N ASN A 159 37.51 3.07 10.38
CA ASN A 159 36.35 2.87 9.51
C ASN A 159 35.81 1.44 9.65
N ARG A 160 34.50 1.32 9.91
CA ARG A 160 33.75 0.06 9.83
C ARG A 160 32.73 0.23 8.72
N VAL A 161 32.79 -0.66 7.73
CA VAL A 161 31.98 -0.52 6.51
C VAL A 161 31.17 -1.79 6.31
N VAL A 162 29.88 -1.61 6.05
CA VAL A 162 29.06 -2.66 5.46
C VAL A 162 28.80 -2.29 4.01
N ALA A 163 29.31 -3.13 3.11
CA ALA A 163 29.21 -2.89 1.68
C ALA A 163 27.80 -3.21 1.16
N LEU A 164 27.30 -2.42 0.23
CA LEU A 164 26.07 -2.72 -0.49
C LEU A 164 26.25 -3.91 -1.43
N GLY A 165 27.43 -4.01 -2.06
CA GLY A 165 27.83 -5.16 -2.88
C GLY A 165 27.34 -5.13 -4.33
N GLU A 166 26.58 -4.12 -4.74
CA GLU A 166 26.09 -3.95 -6.12
C GLU A 166 26.13 -2.49 -6.59
N SER A 167 26.15 -2.26 -7.90
CA SER A 167 26.12 -0.92 -8.48
C SER A 167 24.72 -0.32 -8.48
N LEU A 168 24.60 0.99 -8.27
CA LEU A 168 23.32 1.69 -8.40
C LEU A 168 23.21 2.38 -9.78
N PRO A 169 22.09 2.22 -10.50
CA PRO A 169 21.88 2.87 -11.79
C PRO A 169 21.71 4.39 -11.63
N ALA A 170 22.06 5.13 -12.69
CA ALA A 170 21.77 6.55 -12.77
C ALA A 170 20.28 6.80 -13.00
N GLY A 171 19.75 7.91 -12.49
CA GLY A 171 18.41 8.43 -12.80
C GLY A 171 17.27 7.75 -12.04
N SER A 172 17.53 6.75 -11.21
CA SER A 172 16.50 6.00 -10.48
C SER A 172 16.56 6.28 -8.97
N TRP A 173 15.39 6.50 -8.37
CA TRP A 173 15.26 6.57 -6.91
C TRP A 173 15.61 5.23 -6.27
N GLN A 174 16.47 5.30 -5.25
CA GLN A 174 16.92 4.17 -4.43
C GLN A 174 16.76 4.55 -2.97
N HIS A 175 16.13 3.68 -2.18
CA HIS A 175 16.01 3.86 -0.74
C HIS A 175 17.16 3.14 -0.04
N LEU A 176 17.98 3.88 0.70
CA LEU A 176 19.10 3.34 1.46
C LEU A 176 18.79 3.40 2.95
N VAL A 177 19.08 2.31 3.66
CA VAL A 177 19.07 2.28 5.12
C VAL A 177 20.31 1.61 5.67
N GLY A 178 21.00 2.28 6.59
CA GLY A 178 22.11 1.73 7.37
C GLY A 178 21.69 1.59 8.83
N THR A 179 21.97 0.44 9.45
CA THR A 179 21.68 0.22 10.87
C THR A 179 22.92 -0.23 11.63
N TYR A 180 23.06 0.21 12.88
CA TYR A 180 24.06 -0.28 13.82
C TYR A 180 23.48 -0.48 15.23
N ASP A 181 23.89 -1.57 15.89
CA ASP A 181 23.59 -1.83 17.30
C ASP A 181 24.90 -2.11 18.07
N ALA A 182 25.24 -1.24 19.02
CA ALA A 182 26.45 -1.36 19.83
C ALA A 182 26.38 -2.51 20.84
N ALA A 183 25.20 -3.01 21.20
CA ALA A 183 25.06 -4.13 22.13
C ALA A 183 25.51 -5.45 21.48
N THR A 184 25.28 -5.59 20.17
CA THR A 184 25.60 -6.81 19.41
C THR A 184 26.76 -6.63 18.43
N GLY A 185 27.13 -5.39 18.11
CA GLY A 185 28.09 -5.07 17.04
C GLY A 185 27.51 -5.21 15.64
N GLN A 186 26.22 -5.54 15.49
CA GLN A 186 25.60 -5.80 14.19
C GLN A 186 25.44 -4.52 13.36
N MET A 187 26.06 -4.49 12.18
CA MET A 187 25.88 -3.50 11.13
C MET A 187 25.14 -4.11 9.95
N ARG A 188 24.19 -3.37 9.36
CA ARG A 188 23.45 -3.80 8.17
C ARG A 188 23.22 -2.65 7.20
N ILE A 189 23.14 -2.97 5.92
CA ILE A 189 22.69 -2.06 4.86
C ILE A 189 21.55 -2.68 4.08
N TYR A 190 20.53 -1.86 3.81
CA TYR A 190 19.34 -2.21 3.07
C TYR A 190 19.20 -1.32 1.84
N LEU A 191 18.66 -1.89 0.77
CA LEU A 191 18.30 -1.20 -0.46
C LEU A 191 16.86 -1.53 -0.82
N ASN A 192 16.03 -0.50 -0.99
CA ASN A 192 14.61 -0.63 -1.34
C ASN A 192 13.85 -1.60 -0.43
N GLY A 193 14.18 -1.56 0.87
CA GLY A 193 13.55 -2.41 1.89
C GLY A 193 14.21 -3.79 2.10
N GLY A 194 15.05 -4.25 1.18
CA GLY A 194 15.73 -5.55 1.27
C GLY A 194 17.11 -5.44 1.91
N LEU A 195 17.47 -6.40 2.77
CA LEU A 195 18.82 -6.51 3.34
C LEU A 195 19.82 -6.85 2.21
N LYS A 196 20.93 -6.12 2.13
CA LYS A 196 21.96 -6.30 1.09
C LYS A 196 23.32 -6.69 1.63
N GLY A 197 23.68 -6.16 2.80
CA GLY A 197 24.92 -6.48 3.46
C GLY A 197 24.74 -6.51 4.97
N SER A 198 25.53 -7.38 5.61
CA SER A 198 25.67 -7.38 7.06
C SER A 198 27.14 -7.59 7.44
N PHE A 199 27.52 -7.02 8.57
CA PHE A 199 28.86 -7.08 9.11
C PHE A 199 28.79 -7.00 10.64
N THR A 200 29.55 -7.83 11.36
CA THR A 200 29.66 -7.71 12.81
C THR A 200 30.92 -6.90 13.15
N ALA A 201 30.72 -5.64 13.52
CA ALA A 201 31.75 -4.77 14.06
C ALA A 201 32.01 -5.11 15.54
N PRO A 202 33.10 -4.60 16.15
CA PRO A 202 33.21 -4.57 17.61
C PRO A 202 31.95 -3.98 18.26
N ALA A 203 31.46 -4.63 19.32
CA ALA A 203 30.29 -4.20 20.10
C ALA A 203 30.64 -3.02 21.02
N VAL A 204 30.88 -1.85 20.42
CA VAL A 204 31.27 -0.60 21.09
C VAL A 204 30.55 0.58 20.43
N GLN A 205 30.39 1.68 21.16
CA GLN A 205 29.70 2.86 20.64
C GLN A 205 30.38 3.47 19.41
N ILE A 206 29.59 4.09 18.54
CA ILE A 206 30.09 4.94 17.43
C ILE A 206 30.87 6.11 18.04
N ASP A 207 31.91 6.57 17.35
CA ASP A 207 32.64 7.81 17.68
C ASP A 207 31.71 9.04 17.53
N ASP A 208 32.02 10.13 18.24
CA ASP A 208 31.29 11.40 18.15
C ASP A 208 32.24 12.54 18.46
N ASP A 209 32.75 13.19 17.41
CA ASP A 209 33.75 14.25 17.49
C ASP A 209 33.12 15.66 17.50
N HIS A 210 31.79 15.75 17.70
CA HIS A 210 31.05 17.02 17.77
C HIS A 210 31.17 17.87 16.49
N LEU A 211 31.27 17.21 15.33
CA LEU A 211 31.37 17.85 14.01
C LEU A 211 29.98 18.00 13.36
N PRO A 212 29.77 19.01 12.49
CA PRO A 212 28.52 19.15 11.74
C PRO A 212 28.15 17.92 10.90
N LEU A 213 26.88 17.81 10.57
CA LEU A 213 26.40 16.87 9.55
C LEU A 213 26.29 17.58 8.20
N ARG A 214 26.68 16.90 7.13
CA ARG A 214 26.51 17.34 5.75
C ARG A 214 25.63 16.39 4.98
N ILE A 215 24.59 16.92 4.34
CA ILE A 215 23.79 16.20 3.34
C ILE A 215 24.28 16.65 1.97
N GLY A 216 24.57 15.69 1.09
CA GLY A 216 25.07 15.92 -0.26
C GLY A 216 26.59 16.06 -0.38
N SER A 217 27.36 15.95 0.72
CA SER A 217 28.83 15.98 0.67
C SER A 217 29.51 15.38 1.90
N ASP A 218 30.84 15.33 1.88
CA ASP A 218 31.70 15.18 3.05
C ASP A 218 32.59 16.43 3.31
N ASP A 219 33.37 16.40 4.39
CA ASP A 219 34.33 17.42 4.79
C ASP A 219 35.65 17.35 3.98
N ALA A 220 35.85 16.28 3.21
CA ALA A 220 37.01 16.05 2.35
C ALA A 220 36.83 16.59 0.91
N GLY A 221 35.71 17.27 0.63
CA GLY A 221 35.43 17.83 -0.69
C GLY A 221 35.04 16.74 -1.69
N LYS A 222 34.17 15.82 -1.28
CA LYS A 222 33.46 14.91 -2.16
C LYS A 222 31.98 15.25 -2.12
N TRP A 223 31.36 15.31 -3.28
CA TRP A 223 30.02 15.83 -3.45
C TRP A 223 29.12 14.80 -4.09
N PHE A 224 27.85 14.79 -3.70
CA PHE A 224 26.82 13.99 -4.36
C PHE A 224 26.42 14.65 -5.68
N ASN A 225 26.18 13.83 -6.71
CA ASN A 225 25.63 14.30 -7.98
C ASN A 225 24.28 13.62 -8.21
N GLY A 226 23.19 14.35 -7.98
CA GLY A 226 21.84 13.80 -8.04
C GLY A 226 20.90 14.43 -7.03
N ARG A 227 19.77 13.77 -6.74
CA ARG A 227 18.75 14.23 -5.79
C ARG A 227 18.75 13.42 -4.51
N ILE A 228 18.47 14.07 -3.39
CA ILE A 228 18.29 13.43 -2.08
C ILE A 228 16.94 13.87 -1.52
N ASP A 229 16.26 12.94 -0.86
CA ASP A 229 14.93 13.11 -0.32
C ASP A 229 14.77 12.30 0.99
N GLU A 230 13.83 12.70 1.85
CA GLU A 230 13.37 11.95 3.03
C GLU A 230 14.50 11.45 3.95
N VAL A 231 15.41 12.33 4.36
CA VAL A 231 16.56 11.97 5.21
C VAL A 231 16.12 11.85 6.66
N ALA A 232 16.26 10.67 7.28
CA ALA A 232 15.84 10.41 8.65
C ALA A 232 16.91 9.68 9.48
N ILE A 233 17.01 10.04 10.75
CA ILE A 233 17.93 9.46 11.73
C ILE A 233 17.13 8.96 12.94
N TYR A 234 17.39 7.71 13.35
CA TYR A 234 16.81 7.11 14.55
C TYR A 234 17.89 6.64 15.52
N ASN A 235 17.61 6.69 16.82
CA ASN A 235 18.50 6.20 17.88
C ASN A 235 18.30 4.71 18.25
N HIS A 236 17.66 3.95 17.37
CA HIS A 236 17.45 2.52 17.54
C HIS A 236 17.51 1.84 16.18
N VAL A 237 17.70 0.52 16.18
CA VAL A 237 17.65 -0.28 14.96
C VAL A 237 16.19 -0.47 14.56
N LEU A 238 15.83 0.03 13.39
CA LEU A 238 14.52 -0.23 12.80
C LEU A 238 14.41 -1.70 12.42
N THR A 239 13.21 -2.25 12.59
CA THR A 239 12.94 -3.62 12.14
C THR A 239 12.85 -3.66 10.61
N PRO A 240 13.08 -4.83 9.97
CA PRO A 240 12.90 -4.96 8.53
C PRO A 240 11.52 -4.46 8.06
N TYR A 241 10.47 -4.69 8.84
CA TYR A 241 9.12 -4.21 8.55
C TYR A 241 9.03 -2.67 8.48
N GLN A 242 9.64 -1.97 9.43
CA GLN A 242 9.69 -0.51 9.44
C GLN A 242 10.54 0.03 8.29
N ILE A 243 11.64 -0.64 7.96
CA ILE A 243 12.51 -0.29 6.83
C ILE A 243 11.76 -0.42 5.49
N ILE A 244 10.99 -1.49 5.31
CA ILE A 244 10.11 -1.65 4.15
C ILE A 244 9.03 -0.57 4.08
N HIS A 245 8.45 -0.17 5.22
CA HIS A 245 7.45 0.90 5.24
C HIS A 245 8.03 2.19 4.65
N LEU A 246 9.24 2.57 5.06
CA LEU A 246 9.95 3.72 4.51
C LEU A 246 10.29 3.56 3.01
N ALA A 247 10.71 2.35 2.59
CA ALA A 247 10.99 2.06 1.18
C ALA A 247 9.76 2.14 0.26
N LYS A 248 8.55 2.13 0.82
CA LYS A 248 7.29 2.34 0.10
C LYS A 248 6.82 3.80 0.10
N GLY A 249 7.63 4.72 0.60
CA GLY A 249 7.24 6.13 0.77
C GLY A 249 6.40 6.39 2.03
N GLY A 250 6.39 5.45 2.98
CA GLY A 250 5.78 5.66 4.29
C GLY A 250 6.55 6.71 5.10
N SER A 251 5.84 7.49 5.91
CA SER A 251 6.43 8.64 6.61
C SER A 251 7.39 8.21 7.73
N PRO A 252 8.60 8.79 7.80
CA PRO A 252 9.51 8.65 8.93
C PRO A 252 8.92 9.04 10.30
N THR A 253 7.87 9.86 10.30
CA THR A 253 7.20 10.33 11.52
C THR A 253 6.18 9.34 12.09
N ALA A 254 5.79 8.34 11.30
CA ALA A 254 4.70 7.43 11.59
C ALA A 254 5.09 5.97 11.30
N LEU A 255 6.22 5.54 11.87
CA LEU A 255 6.63 4.15 11.76
C LEU A 255 5.55 3.23 12.34
N PRO A 256 5.20 2.15 11.62
CA PRO A 256 4.23 1.22 12.13
C PRO A 256 4.82 0.48 13.33
N ALA A 257 3.95 0.09 14.26
CA ALA A 257 4.35 -0.70 15.42
C ALA A 257 5.07 -1.95 14.95
N THR A 258 6.16 -2.33 15.64
CA THR A 258 6.82 -3.60 15.37
C THR A 258 5.78 -4.70 15.50
N PRO A 259 5.53 -5.44 14.43
CA PRO A 259 4.50 -6.46 14.51
C PRO A 259 4.93 -7.58 15.46
N PRO A 260 4.00 -8.37 16.04
CA PRO A 260 4.37 -9.56 16.79
C PRO A 260 5.19 -10.53 15.91
N PRO A 261 5.85 -11.55 16.49
CA PRO A 261 6.34 -12.71 15.76
C PRO A 261 5.47 -13.14 14.59
N LEU A 262 6.11 -13.44 13.46
CA LEU A 262 5.41 -13.94 12.28
C LEU A 262 4.97 -15.39 12.50
N ILE A 263 5.88 -16.22 13.03
CA ILE A 263 5.54 -17.57 13.48
C ILE A 263 5.06 -17.47 14.93
N THR A 264 3.78 -17.75 15.11
CA THR A 264 3.09 -17.68 16.42
C THR A 264 3.06 -19.03 17.13
N SER A 265 3.11 -20.12 16.36
CA SER A 265 3.14 -21.48 16.91
C SER A 265 3.76 -22.46 15.91
N ALA A 266 4.34 -23.53 16.45
CA ALA A 266 4.71 -24.71 15.71
C ALA A 266 4.34 -25.92 16.56
N THR A 267 3.43 -26.75 16.08
CA THR A 267 3.02 -27.98 16.77
C THR A 267 3.21 -29.15 15.84
N ARG A 268 3.65 -30.28 16.37
CA ARG A 268 3.84 -31.50 15.59
C ARG A 268 2.88 -32.61 16.01
N SER A 269 2.69 -33.57 15.10
CA SER A 269 2.08 -34.86 15.43
C SER A 269 2.77 -35.99 14.67
N GLY A 270 2.81 -37.18 15.25
CA GLY A 270 3.38 -38.37 14.60
C GLY A 270 4.91 -38.42 14.54
N GLY A 271 5.62 -37.58 15.31
CA GLY A 271 7.08 -37.62 15.45
C GLY A 271 7.59 -38.81 16.29
N THR A 272 8.89 -39.09 16.16
CA THR A 272 9.61 -40.20 16.81
C THR A 272 10.44 -39.74 18.01
N ASP A 273 10.76 -38.46 18.09
CA ASP A 273 11.50 -37.86 19.21
C ASP A 273 10.54 -37.25 20.26
N PRO A 274 10.83 -37.27 21.57
CA PRO A 274 10.03 -36.53 22.56
C PRO A 274 10.19 -34.99 22.54
N VAL A 275 11.20 -34.45 21.86
CA VAL A 275 11.48 -33.00 21.81
C VAL A 275 10.51 -32.29 20.86
N GLU A 276 9.82 -31.27 21.37
CA GLU A 276 8.90 -30.45 20.58
C GLU A 276 9.62 -29.40 19.72
N PRO A 277 9.01 -28.94 18.60
CA PRO A 277 9.58 -27.89 17.78
C PRO A 277 9.76 -26.58 18.56
N ILE A 278 10.85 -25.87 18.29
CA ILE A 278 11.14 -24.57 18.91
C ILE A 278 11.02 -23.48 17.86
N VAL A 279 10.12 -22.52 18.10
CA VAL A 279 10.00 -21.30 17.29
C VAL A 279 11.10 -20.32 17.68
N MET A 280 11.76 -19.77 16.68
CA MET A 280 12.83 -18.78 16.81
C MET A 280 12.40 -17.51 16.08
N ASN A 281 12.35 -16.39 16.79
CA ASN A 281 11.81 -15.14 16.27
C ASN A 281 12.92 -14.21 15.81
N SER A 282 13.02 -14.01 14.49
CA SER A 282 13.99 -13.16 13.81
C SER A 282 15.46 -13.54 14.05
N LEU A 283 15.75 -14.84 14.02
CA LEU A 283 17.05 -15.39 14.43
C LEU A 283 17.71 -16.31 13.38
N LEU A 284 17.10 -16.50 12.21
CA LEU A 284 17.78 -17.29 11.18
C LEU A 284 18.99 -16.50 10.67
N SER A 285 20.18 -17.05 10.84
CA SER A 285 21.44 -16.44 10.40
C SER A 285 22.43 -17.53 10.05
N GLU A 286 23.60 -17.13 9.54
CA GLU A 286 24.73 -18.05 9.52
C GLU A 286 25.07 -18.52 10.93
N ASN A 287 25.43 -19.80 11.02
CA ASN A 287 25.72 -20.54 12.24
C ASN A 287 24.51 -20.66 13.19
N ALA A 288 23.28 -20.39 12.74
CA ALA A 288 22.10 -20.55 13.59
C ALA A 288 21.79 -22.04 13.80
N LEU A 289 21.49 -22.45 15.05
CA LEU A 289 21.15 -23.84 15.36
C LEU A 289 19.99 -24.35 14.49
N ALA A 290 20.19 -25.48 13.83
CA ALA A 290 19.22 -26.09 12.94
C ALA A 290 18.19 -26.97 13.66
N TYR A 291 18.61 -27.69 14.70
CA TYR A 291 17.77 -28.64 15.42
C TYR A 291 17.48 -28.23 16.87
N ALA A 292 16.43 -28.81 17.43
CA ALA A 292 16.04 -28.63 18.83
C ALA A 292 16.83 -29.56 19.79
N ASP A 293 17.39 -30.66 19.28
CA ASP A 293 18.02 -31.74 20.04
C ASP A 293 19.53 -31.92 19.74
N ARG A 294 20.10 -31.13 18.81
CA ARG A 294 21.52 -31.21 18.40
C ARG A 294 22.13 -29.84 18.13
N THR A 295 23.46 -29.78 18.10
CA THR A 295 24.25 -28.56 17.92
C THR A 295 24.63 -28.28 16.47
N HIS A 296 23.93 -28.87 15.49
CA HIS A 296 24.22 -28.58 14.09
C HIS A 296 23.71 -27.19 13.74
N GLU A 297 24.39 -26.51 12.82
CA GLU A 297 24.16 -25.12 12.49
C GLU A 297 23.85 -24.97 10.99
N TRP A 298 22.91 -24.08 10.66
CA TRP A 298 22.70 -23.65 9.28
C TRP A 298 23.90 -22.83 8.82
N ASN A 299 24.35 -23.10 7.59
CA ASN A 299 25.48 -22.44 6.95
C ASN A 299 25.14 -22.14 5.47
N ALA A 300 25.87 -21.20 4.87
CA ALA A 300 25.71 -20.75 3.49
C ALA A 300 24.24 -20.45 3.14
N LEU A 301 23.62 -19.52 3.86
CA LEU A 301 22.29 -19.00 3.53
C LEU A 301 22.27 -18.49 2.07
N PRO A 302 21.18 -18.73 1.32
CA PRO A 302 21.13 -18.34 -0.09
C PRO A 302 21.21 -16.82 -0.28
N ALA A 303 22.26 -16.33 -0.94
CA ALA A 303 22.42 -14.90 -1.25
C ALA A 303 21.29 -14.32 -2.12
N ALA A 304 20.63 -15.16 -2.93
CA ALA A 304 19.46 -14.78 -3.72
C ALA A 304 18.17 -14.64 -2.88
N HIS A 305 18.20 -15.06 -1.62
CA HIS A 305 17.11 -14.93 -0.65
C HIS A 305 17.60 -14.26 0.65
N PRO A 306 18.08 -13.01 0.58
CA PRO A 306 18.61 -12.30 1.74
C PRO A 306 17.55 -12.09 2.84
N GLU A 307 16.26 -12.19 2.51
CA GLU A 307 15.16 -12.14 3.46
C GLU A 307 15.16 -13.31 4.46
N LEU A 308 15.84 -14.42 4.16
CA LEU A 308 16.00 -15.53 5.10
C LEU A 308 16.90 -15.13 6.28
N ALA A 309 17.81 -14.18 6.10
CA ALA A 309 18.62 -13.66 7.18
C ALA A 309 17.76 -12.74 8.07
N GLY A 310 17.54 -13.16 9.32
CA GLY A 310 16.63 -12.53 10.27
C GLY A 310 15.19 -13.00 10.15
N ALA A 311 14.91 -14.10 9.42
CA ALA A 311 13.58 -14.69 9.37
C ALA A 311 13.20 -15.35 10.71
N ASP A 312 11.88 -15.46 10.95
CA ASP A 312 11.37 -16.40 11.94
C ASP A 312 11.57 -17.82 11.40
N TYR A 313 12.02 -18.75 12.23
CA TYR A 313 12.22 -20.13 11.80
C TYR A 313 11.91 -21.14 12.90
N ILE A 314 11.74 -22.39 12.50
CA ILE A 314 11.37 -23.51 13.37
C ILE A 314 12.53 -24.50 13.39
N ARG A 315 12.98 -24.82 14.61
CA ARG A 315 13.89 -25.93 14.88
C ARG A 315 13.05 -27.17 15.20
N ILE A 316 13.31 -28.27 14.51
CA ILE A 316 12.68 -29.56 14.78
C ILE A 316 13.68 -30.52 15.46
N ALA A 317 13.21 -31.61 16.04
CA ALA A 317 14.09 -32.68 16.46
C ALA A 317 14.67 -33.38 15.23
N ASN A 318 15.96 -33.73 15.26
CA ASN A 318 16.61 -34.37 14.13
C ASN A 318 15.95 -35.71 13.76
N ASP A 319 15.56 -36.51 14.75
CA ASP A 319 15.05 -37.86 14.51
C ASP A 319 13.61 -37.87 13.97
N ASP A 320 12.87 -36.76 14.07
CA ASP A 320 11.54 -36.60 13.45
C ASP A 320 11.59 -36.64 11.92
N ARG A 321 12.78 -36.47 11.31
CA ARG A 321 13.00 -36.65 9.86
C ARG A 321 12.69 -38.05 9.34
N ASP A 322 12.74 -39.05 10.24
CA ASP A 322 12.56 -40.46 9.92
C ASP A 322 11.12 -40.94 10.26
N ALA A 323 10.28 -40.04 10.77
CA ALA A 323 8.93 -40.36 11.22
C ALA A 323 7.92 -40.45 10.05
N PRO A 324 7.25 -41.61 9.85
CA PRO A 324 6.44 -41.88 8.65
C PRO A 324 5.11 -41.10 8.59
N ASN A 325 4.67 -40.51 9.71
CA ASN A 325 3.42 -39.76 9.81
C ASN A 325 3.66 -38.37 10.43
N PHE A 326 4.87 -37.82 10.31
CA PHE A 326 5.17 -36.50 10.85
C PHE A 326 4.32 -35.43 10.19
N ARG A 327 3.63 -34.64 11.01
CA ARG A 327 2.93 -33.43 10.57
C ARG A 327 3.38 -32.25 11.40
N MET A 328 3.45 -31.08 10.78
CA MET A 328 3.80 -29.84 11.46
C MET A 328 2.79 -28.76 11.10
N ASN A 329 2.03 -28.34 12.10
CA ASN A 329 1.13 -27.21 11.97
C ASN A 329 1.85 -25.95 12.43
N VAL A 330 1.83 -24.92 11.59
CA VAL A 330 2.51 -23.64 11.83
C VAL A 330 1.48 -22.52 11.88
N GLY A 331 1.43 -21.78 12.99
CA GLY A 331 0.58 -20.60 13.11
C GLY A 331 1.28 -19.36 12.56
N LEU A 332 0.68 -18.70 11.58
CA LEU A 332 1.16 -17.45 11.01
C LEU A 332 0.31 -16.26 11.49
N ALA A 333 0.95 -15.25 12.07
CA ALA A 333 0.25 -14.03 12.54
C ALA A 333 -0.39 -13.23 11.40
N ARG A 334 0.13 -13.38 10.18
CA ARG A 334 -0.26 -12.64 8.97
C ARG A 334 0.21 -13.41 7.73
N PRO A 335 -0.16 -13.00 6.49
CA PRO A 335 0.33 -13.65 5.28
C PRO A 335 1.85 -13.75 5.23
N ALA A 336 2.39 -14.92 4.88
CA ALA A 336 3.81 -15.21 4.94
C ALA A 336 4.29 -16.06 3.76
N THR A 337 5.51 -15.79 3.29
CA THR A 337 6.24 -16.70 2.43
C THR A 337 6.93 -17.70 3.34
N VAL A 338 6.49 -18.95 3.27
CA VAL A 338 7.07 -20.05 4.03
C VAL A 338 8.14 -20.71 3.16
N TYR A 339 9.33 -20.86 3.71
CA TYR A 339 10.46 -21.56 3.13
C TYR A 339 10.61 -22.93 3.79
N LEU A 340 10.86 -23.96 2.98
CA LEU A 340 11.11 -25.32 3.42
C LEU A 340 12.46 -25.80 2.88
N PHE A 341 13.21 -26.49 3.73
CA PHE A 341 14.55 -27.00 3.42
C PHE A 341 14.52 -28.51 3.22
N ARG A 342 14.69 -28.96 1.96
CA ARG A 342 14.59 -30.37 1.57
C ARG A 342 15.96 -30.99 1.37
N ASP A 343 16.24 -32.12 2.02
CA ASP A 343 17.51 -32.85 1.87
C ASP A 343 17.82 -33.17 0.40
N SER A 344 19.04 -32.88 -0.03
CA SER A 344 19.48 -33.08 -1.40
C SER A 344 19.65 -34.56 -1.78
N ARG A 345 19.73 -35.47 -0.80
CA ARG A 345 19.93 -36.92 -0.99
C ARG A 345 18.64 -37.67 -1.30
N LEU A 346 17.49 -37.00 -1.26
CA LEU A 346 16.19 -37.62 -1.56
C LEU A 346 16.14 -38.04 -3.04
N THR A 347 15.85 -39.32 -3.32
CA THR A 347 15.82 -39.87 -4.68
C THR A 347 14.63 -40.83 -4.90
N GLY A 348 14.42 -41.25 -6.15
CA GLY A 348 13.43 -42.28 -6.52
C GLY A 348 11.98 -41.88 -6.22
N THR A 349 11.17 -42.85 -5.78
CA THR A 349 9.73 -42.67 -5.52
C THR A 349 9.47 -41.64 -4.41
N ALA A 350 10.34 -41.57 -3.40
CA ALA A 350 10.19 -40.60 -2.31
C ALA A 350 10.35 -39.15 -2.81
N LEU A 351 11.31 -38.90 -3.70
CA LEU A 351 11.47 -37.60 -4.36
C LEU A 351 10.27 -37.24 -5.23
N ALA A 352 9.77 -38.18 -6.02
CA ALA A 352 8.61 -37.96 -6.90
C ALA A 352 7.36 -37.56 -6.10
N ASN A 353 7.11 -38.29 -5.01
CA ASN A 353 6.02 -38.03 -4.07
C ASN A 353 6.15 -36.65 -3.41
N MET A 354 7.35 -36.29 -2.95
CA MET A 354 7.61 -35.00 -2.33
C MET A 354 7.43 -33.83 -3.31
N ASN A 355 7.88 -33.96 -4.56
CA ASN A 355 7.68 -32.95 -5.58
C ASN A 355 6.19 -32.79 -5.95
N GLN A 356 5.44 -33.89 -5.99
CA GLN A 356 3.99 -33.85 -6.19
C GLN A 356 3.31 -33.11 -5.04
N TRP A 357 3.73 -33.35 -3.80
CA TRP A 357 3.24 -32.64 -2.62
C TRP A 357 3.55 -31.14 -2.67
N PHE A 358 4.80 -30.75 -2.93
CA PHE A 358 5.17 -29.33 -3.07
C PHE A 358 4.28 -28.62 -4.11
N ASN A 359 4.10 -29.21 -5.28
CA ASN A 359 3.26 -28.65 -6.32
C ASN A 359 1.79 -28.50 -5.89
N ALA A 360 1.23 -29.51 -5.20
CA ALA A 360 -0.15 -29.49 -4.74
C ALA A 360 -0.40 -28.43 -3.66
N TYR A 361 0.61 -28.14 -2.83
CA TYR A 361 0.53 -27.18 -1.72
C TYR A 361 1.10 -25.79 -2.06
N GLY A 362 1.39 -25.53 -3.34
CA GLY A 362 1.82 -24.21 -3.83
C GLY A 362 3.28 -23.85 -3.54
N PHE A 363 4.11 -24.81 -3.15
CA PHE A 363 5.55 -24.63 -2.99
C PHE A 363 6.28 -24.77 -4.32
N LYS A 364 7.24 -23.87 -4.55
CA LYS A 364 8.10 -23.87 -5.74
C LYS A 364 9.56 -23.91 -5.31
N SER A 365 10.39 -24.64 -6.07
CA SER A 365 11.84 -24.61 -5.91
C SER A 365 12.36 -23.19 -6.16
N THR A 366 13.30 -22.73 -5.35
CA THR A 366 14.00 -21.46 -5.60
C THR A 366 15.21 -21.64 -6.51
N GLY A 367 15.63 -22.88 -6.77
CA GLY A 367 16.89 -23.19 -7.44
C GLY A 367 18.14 -22.94 -6.57
N GLN A 368 17.95 -22.60 -5.29
CA GLN A 368 19.03 -22.34 -4.34
C GLN A 368 19.11 -23.44 -3.27
N SER A 369 20.23 -23.46 -2.55
CA SER A 369 20.49 -24.39 -1.45
C SER A 369 20.95 -23.66 -0.20
N ILE A 370 20.65 -24.25 0.96
CA ILE A 370 21.22 -23.93 2.27
C ILE A 370 22.00 -25.15 2.76
N TRP A 371 23.04 -24.95 3.57
CA TRP A 371 23.92 -26.01 4.03
C TRP A 371 23.81 -26.20 5.54
N LEU A 372 24.20 -27.38 6.00
CA LEU A 372 24.28 -27.72 7.41
C LEU A 372 25.74 -28.00 7.77
N ASP A 373 26.21 -27.34 8.81
CA ASP A 373 27.41 -27.68 9.55
C ASP A 373 27.04 -28.66 10.68
N GLU A 374 27.48 -29.90 10.54
CA GLU A 374 27.19 -30.98 11.49
C GLU A 374 28.14 -30.97 12.70
N ASN A 375 29.29 -30.30 12.60
CA ASN A 375 30.35 -30.36 13.60
C ASN A 375 30.65 -29.02 14.28
N GLY A 376 30.04 -27.92 13.81
CA GLY A 376 30.27 -26.56 14.31
C GLY A 376 31.67 -26.03 13.99
N ASP A 377 32.28 -26.51 12.91
CA ASP A 377 33.62 -26.12 12.46
C ASP A 377 33.62 -25.11 11.31
N GLY A 378 32.44 -24.64 10.91
CA GLY A 378 32.20 -23.74 9.79
C GLY A 378 32.16 -24.42 8.43
N SER A 379 32.16 -25.77 8.37
CA SER A 379 32.11 -26.51 7.10
C SER A 379 30.69 -26.71 6.58
N ASN A 380 30.58 -26.99 5.27
CA ASN A 380 29.32 -27.29 4.59
C ASN A 380 29.22 -28.81 4.41
N ASN A 381 28.59 -29.53 5.35
CA ASN A 381 28.55 -31.00 5.35
C ASN A 381 27.38 -31.56 4.54
N THR A 382 26.17 -31.06 4.76
CA THR A 382 24.95 -31.58 4.12
C THR A 382 24.18 -30.44 3.44
N GLU A 383 23.79 -30.64 2.17
CA GLU A 383 23.05 -29.66 1.37
C GLU A 383 21.54 -29.87 1.45
N PHE A 384 20.79 -28.77 1.51
CA PHE A 384 19.33 -28.74 1.47
C PHE A 384 18.84 -27.78 0.38
N TYR A 385 17.99 -28.27 -0.51
CA TYR A 385 17.34 -27.45 -1.52
C TYR A 385 16.21 -26.63 -0.90
N VAL A 386 16.14 -25.36 -1.28
CA VAL A 386 15.19 -24.40 -0.73
C VAL A 386 13.93 -24.34 -1.61
N PHE A 387 12.78 -24.49 -0.96
CA PHE A 387 11.45 -24.35 -1.58
C PHE A 387 10.70 -23.23 -0.87
N ARG A 388 9.82 -22.52 -1.59
CA ARG A 388 9.02 -21.44 -1.01
C ARG A 388 7.57 -21.50 -1.46
N GLY A 389 6.64 -21.11 -0.59
CA GLY A 389 5.21 -21.05 -0.86
C GLY A 389 4.55 -19.90 -0.13
N ASN A 390 3.47 -19.36 -0.69
CA ASN A 390 2.75 -18.22 -0.14
C ASN A 390 1.51 -18.69 0.61
N PHE A 391 1.42 -18.33 1.90
CA PHE A 391 0.30 -18.70 2.77
C PHE A 391 -0.39 -17.46 3.36
N PRO A 392 -1.72 -17.49 3.55
CA PRO A 392 -2.43 -16.46 4.29
C PRO A 392 -2.08 -16.52 5.79
N ALA A 393 -2.59 -15.54 6.56
CA ALA A 393 -2.57 -15.61 8.01
C ALA A 393 -3.35 -16.84 8.51
N GLY A 394 -2.99 -17.35 9.69
CA GLY A 394 -3.65 -18.47 10.35
C GLY A 394 -2.81 -19.74 10.36
N SER A 395 -3.48 -20.86 10.60
CA SER A 395 -2.86 -22.16 10.77
C SER A 395 -2.55 -22.80 9.40
N VAL A 396 -1.27 -23.08 9.15
CA VAL A 396 -0.78 -23.78 7.96
C VAL A 396 -0.41 -25.19 8.35
N ASP A 397 -1.14 -26.17 7.83
CA ASP A 397 -0.79 -27.59 7.97
C ASP A 397 0.27 -27.96 6.93
N LEU A 398 1.52 -27.95 7.37
CA LEU A 398 2.61 -28.51 6.58
C LEU A 398 2.54 -30.04 6.75
N PHE A 399 2.69 -30.78 5.65
CA PHE A 399 2.83 -32.25 5.61
C PHE A 399 1.56 -33.13 5.68
N ALA A 400 0.43 -32.73 5.09
CA ALA A 400 -0.81 -33.52 5.20
C ALA A 400 -0.88 -34.84 4.37
N GLN A 401 0.10 -35.17 3.53
CA GLN A 401 0.08 -36.43 2.74
C GLN A 401 1.09 -37.46 3.24
N ASN A 402 0.56 -38.59 3.72
CA ASN A 402 1.30 -39.83 3.94
C ASN A 402 2.01 -40.25 2.65
N THR A 403 3.32 -40.03 2.56
CA THR A 403 4.14 -40.72 1.56
C THR A 403 5.23 -41.55 2.23
N PRO A 404 5.41 -42.81 1.80
CA PRO A 404 6.06 -43.83 2.60
C PRO A 404 7.59 -43.71 2.50
N SER A 405 8.26 -44.03 3.61
CA SER A 405 9.72 -44.22 3.77
C SER A 405 10.63 -43.00 3.52
N ALA A 406 10.95 -42.32 4.63
CA ALA A 406 12.19 -41.63 5.00
C ALA A 406 12.71 -40.45 4.13
N LEU A 407 13.07 -39.37 4.85
CA LEU A 407 13.79 -38.16 4.43
C LEU A 407 12.94 -37.17 3.62
N ALA A 408 12.66 -35.97 4.16
CA ALA A 408 12.18 -34.92 3.28
C ALA A 408 12.39 -33.46 3.69
N ILE A 409 12.10 -33.00 4.92
CA ILE A 409 12.14 -31.57 5.25
C ILE A 409 12.67 -31.32 6.67
N TYR A 410 13.61 -30.38 6.82
CA TYR A 410 14.53 -30.28 7.96
C TYR A 410 14.44 -28.96 8.73
N GLY A 411 13.68 -28.01 8.20
CA GLY A 411 13.43 -26.72 8.82
C GLY A 411 12.38 -25.97 8.01
N ALA A 412 11.67 -25.08 8.70
CA ALA A 412 10.76 -24.13 8.08
C ALA A 412 11.14 -22.73 8.53
N ALA A 413 11.23 -21.80 7.60
CA ALA A 413 11.36 -20.38 7.89
C ALA A 413 10.14 -19.64 7.33
N ALA A 414 9.75 -18.55 7.97
CA ALA A 414 8.71 -17.69 7.46
C ALA A 414 9.25 -16.27 7.41
N VAL A 415 9.02 -15.64 6.27
CA VAL A 415 9.18 -14.20 6.09
C VAL A 415 7.81 -13.65 5.77
N GLU A 416 7.50 -12.46 6.27
CA GLU A 416 6.20 -11.86 6.02
C GLU A 416 6.05 -11.71 4.50
N GLN A 417 4.88 -12.04 3.99
CA GLN A 417 4.55 -11.66 2.63
C GLN A 417 4.52 -10.14 2.62
N MET A 418 5.60 -9.56 2.11
CA MET A 418 5.43 -8.42 1.21
C MET A 418 4.34 -8.81 0.22
N PRO A 419 3.45 -7.90 -0.21
CA PRO A 419 2.66 -8.15 -1.40
C PRO A 419 3.64 -8.59 -2.51
N LEU A 420 3.70 -9.90 -2.73
CA LEU A 420 4.63 -10.49 -3.68
C LEU A 420 3.96 -10.29 -5.01
N ALA A 421 4.66 -9.59 -5.89
CA ALA A 421 4.43 -9.67 -7.32
C ALA A 421 4.35 -11.16 -7.68
N SER A 422 3.13 -11.62 -7.94
CA SER A 422 2.85 -12.97 -8.41
C SER A 422 3.50 -13.17 -9.79
N ALA A 423 3.79 -14.43 -10.10
CA ALA A 423 4.33 -14.93 -11.36
C ALA A 423 3.93 -14.10 -12.58
N HIS A 424 4.91 -13.59 -13.35
CA HIS A 424 4.71 -12.74 -14.54
C HIS A 424 3.44 -11.87 -14.45
N ALA A 425 3.36 -11.05 -13.40
CA ALA A 425 2.29 -10.09 -13.25
C ALA A 425 2.78 -8.74 -13.78
N TYR A 426 2.12 -8.26 -14.82
CA TYR A 426 2.04 -6.85 -15.14
C TYR A 426 1.93 -6.05 -13.84
N THR A 427 2.86 -5.13 -13.60
CA THR A 427 2.79 -4.28 -12.40
C THR A 427 1.85 -3.14 -12.74
N PRO A 428 0.59 -3.14 -12.26
CA PRO A 428 -0.33 -2.08 -12.55
C PRO A 428 0.11 -0.89 -11.69
N VAL A 429 0.68 0.14 -12.30
CA VAL A 429 0.95 1.42 -11.64
C VAL A 429 -0.24 2.32 -11.97
N GLY A 430 -0.94 2.92 -11.03
CA GLY A 430 -2.06 3.80 -11.38
C GLY A 430 -2.84 4.33 -10.20
N THR A 431 -3.82 5.16 -10.49
CA THR A 431 -4.56 5.90 -9.46
C THR A 431 -5.61 5.04 -8.75
N ASN A 432 -5.78 3.78 -9.17
CA ASN A 432 -6.77 2.84 -8.66
C ASN A 432 -8.20 3.41 -8.69
N LYS A 433 -8.45 4.35 -9.60
CA LYS A 433 -9.75 4.98 -9.80
C LYS A 433 -10.75 3.97 -10.35
N THR A 434 -12.01 4.04 -9.91
CA THR A 434 -13.14 3.34 -10.55
C THR A 434 -14.19 4.37 -10.92
N PHE A 435 -14.36 4.61 -12.22
CA PHE A 435 -15.31 5.56 -12.78
C PHE A 435 -16.73 5.06 -12.66
N ILE A 436 -17.64 5.96 -12.35
CA ILE A 436 -19.05 5.64 -12.11
C ILE A 436 -19.82 6.00 -13.38
N GLU A 437 -20.46 4.99 -13.96
CA GLU A 437 -21.45 5.20 -15.01
C GLU A 437 -22.67 5.89 -14.43
N LEU A 438 -23.08 6.99 -15.06
CA LEU A 438 -24.30 7.72 -14.72
C LEU A 438 -25.16 7.88 -15.97
N ALA A 439 -26.43 7.50 -15.87
CA ALA A 439 -27.41 7.61 -16.95
C ALA A 439 -26.99 6.95 -18.28
N GLY A 440 -26.27 5.84 -18.18
CA GLY A 440 -25.75 5.06 -19.28
C GLY A 440 -24.42 5.56 -19.84
N GLN A 441 -23.72 6.51 -19.21
CA GLN A 441 -22.49 7.09 -19.74
C GLN A 441 -21.37 7.15 -18.69
N ALA A 442 -20.18 6.75 -19.09
CA ALA A 442 -18.93 6.98 -18.37
C ALA A 442 -17.96 7.75 -19.29
N VAL A 443 -17.42 8.87 -18.79
CA VAL A 443 -16.44 9.70 -19.50
C VAL A 443 -15.16 9.77 -18.67
N ILE A 444 -14.02 9.59 -19.32
CA ILE A 444 -12.74 9.39 -18.66
C ILE A 444 -11.68 10.19 -19.40
N GLU A 445 -10.98 11.11 -18.73
CA GLU A 445 -9.76 11.68 -19.30
C GLU A 445 -8.65 10.63 -19.27
N GLY A 446 -7.81 10.60 -20.31
CA GLY A 446 -6.78 9.58 -20.51
C GLY A 446 -5.77 9.53 -19.36
N GLU A 447 -5.41 10.68 -18.77
CA GLU A 447 -4.49 10.73 -17.63
C GLU A 447 -5.09 10.22 -16.32
N ASN A 448 -6.40 10.03 -16.24
CA ASN A 448 -7.09 9.55 -15.05
C ASN A 448 -7.26 8.02 -15.04
N TYR A 449 -6.23 7.27 -15.40
CA TYR A 449 -6.28 5.81 -15.50
C TYR A 449 -6.30 5.08 -14.14
N SER A 450 -6.96 3.92 -14.11
CA SER A 450 -7.02 3.04 -12.94
C SER A 450 -5.69 2.32 -12.72
N ALA A 451 -5.10 1.84 -13.79
CA ALA A 451 -3.85 1.11 -13.82
C ALA A 451 -3.15 1.30 -15.18
N ARG A 452 -1.82 1.24 -15.21
CA ARG A 452 -1.03 1.05 -16.42
C ARG A 452 -0.14 -0.17 -16.22
N ALA A 453 -0.14 -1.08 -17.18
CA ALA A 453 0.72 -2.24 -17.19
C ALA A 453 2.02 -1.91 -17.93
N LEU A 454 3.14 -2.29 -17.33
CA LEU A 454 4.47 -2.21 -17.93
C LEU A 454 5.05 -3.62 -18.09
N VAL A 455 5.92 -3.80 -19.07
CA VAL A 455 6.80 -4.97 -19.15
C VAL A 455 7.99 -4.75 -18.21
N ALA A 456 8.35 -5.75 -17.41
CA ALA A 456 9.43 -5.63 -16.44
C ALA A 456 10.77 -5.39 -17.14
N GLY A 457 11.40 -4.24 -16.87
CA GLY A 457 12.68 -3.84 -17.47
C GLY A 457 12.56 -3.00 -18.75
N ASP A 458 11.34 -2.63 -19.13
CA ASP A 458 11.05 -1.87 -20.34
C ASP A 458 11.01 -0.35 -20.08
N THR A 459 11.54 0.43 -21.03
CA THR A 459 11.41 1.90 -21.06
C THR A 459 10.13 2.37 -21.73
N ASP A 460 9.38 1.41 -22.29
CA ASP A 460 8.32 1.63 -23.25
C ASP A 460 6.99 1.56 -22.49
N GLY A 461 6.43 2.73 -22.18
CA GLY A 461 5.31 2.86 -21.24
C GLY A 461 4.35 3.97 -21.62
N TRP A 462 3.16 3.95 -21.01
CA TRP A 462 2.20 5.05 -21.07
C TRP A 462 2.62 6.16 -20.11
N PHE A 463 2.91 7.35 -20.65
CA PHE A 463 3.32 8.55 -19.93
C PHE A 463 2.19 9.58 -19.87
N ILE A 464 1.96 10.21 -18.71
CA ILE A 464 1.08 11.38 -18.60
C ILE A 464 1.82 12.61 -19.11
N VAL A 465 1.41 13.21 -20.21
CA VAL A 465 2.08 14.40 -20.74
C VAL A 465 1.34 15.65 -20.27
N PRO A 466 2.03 16.70 -19.75
CA PRO A 466 3.48 16.88 -19.64
C PRO A 466 4.10 16.44 -18.30
N ASP A 467 3.33 15.84 -17.39
CA ASP A 467 3.77 15.52 -16.02
C ASP A 467 4.90 14.48 -15.98
N GLU A 468 4.91 13.57 -16.94
CA GLU A 468 5.90 12.53 -17.18
C GLU A 468 6.52 12.75 -18.56
N ARG A 469 7.84 12.49 -18.66
CA ARG A 469 8.60 12.76 -19.88
C ARG A 469 8.76 11.50 -20.72
N PRO A 470 8.09 11.39 -21.88
CA PRO A 470 8.34 10.27 -22.78
C PRO A 470 9.77 10.34 -23.37
N PRO A 471 10.37 9.18 -23.71
CA PRO A 471 11.77 9.09 -24.16
C PRO A 471 12.04 9.73 -25.54
N ALA A 472 11.02 9.97 -26.38
CA ALA A 472 11.11 10.66 -27.67
C ALA A 472 9.74 11.29 -28.03
N GLY A 473 9.59 11.91 -29.22
CA GLY A 473 8.29 12.29 -29.81
C GLY A 473 7.82 13.76 -29.66
N PRO A 474 7.13 14.33 -30.67
CA PRO A 474 6.45 15.63 -30.60
C PRO A 474 5.22 15.61 -29.68
N PHE A 475 4.91 16.77 -29.08
CA PHE A 475 3.72 16.97 -28.25
C PHE A 475 2.46 17.12 -29.12
N VAL A 476 1.36 16.49 -28.69
CA VAL A 476 0.03 16.67 -29.27
C VAL A 476 -0.62 17.93 -28.70
N SER A 477 -1.34 18.66 -29.55
CA SER A 477 -1.99 19.92 -29.18
C SER A 477 -3.50 19.76 -28.92
N ASN A 478 -4.08 20.69 -28.15
CA ASN A 478 -5.53 20.81 -27.90
C ASN A 478 -6.18 19.64 -27.12
N ALA A 479 -5.43 19.04 -26.19
CA ALA A 479 -5.98 18.14 -25.18
C ALA A 479 -7.02 18.85 -24.30
N ARG A 480 -8.09 18.13 -23.91
CA ARG A 480 -9.28 18.69 -23.26
C ARG A 480 -8.98 19.44 -21.97
N ASP A 481 -8.04 18.93 -21.18
CA ASP A 481 -7.60 19.53 -19.90
C ASP A 481 -6.08 19.82 -19.89
N GLY A 482 -5.47 19.92 -21.08
CA GLY A 482 -4.04 20.17 -21.25
C GLY A 482 -3.13 18.99 -20.88
N LYS A 483 -3.73 17.82 -20.59
CA LYS A 483 -3.04 16.56 -20.32
C LYS A 483 -3.60 15.44 -21.19
N TYR A 484 -2.77 14.46 -21.47
CA TYR A 484 -3.13 13.25 -22.20
C TYR A 484 -2.13 12.14 -21.84
N VAL A 485 -2.41 10.91 -22.26
CA VAL A 485 -1.45 9.80 -22.12
C VAL A 485 -0.81 9.43 -23.45
N GLN A 486 0.47 9.12 -23.43
CA GLN A 486 1.28 8.82 -24.62
C GLN A 486 2.11 7.56 -24.41
N SER A 487 2.03 6.60 -25.32
CA SER A 487 2.90 5.41 -25.36
C SER A 487 4.01 5.57 -26.39
N LEU A 488 5.27 5.39 -25.99
CA LEU A 488 6.48 5.44 -26.82
C LEU A 488 7.55 4.47 -26.28
N PRO A 489 8.51 3.99 -27.11
CA PRO A 489 8.94 4.41 -28.45
C PRO A 489 8.35 3.62 -29.64
N ASP A 490 8.49 4.20 -30.84
CA ASP A 490 8.40 3.54 -32.16
C ASP A 490 9.73 2.82 -32.44
N ASP A 491 9.93 1.68 -31.78
CA ASP A 491 11.13 0.84 -31.95
C ASP A 491 10.84 -0.51 -32.64
N GLN A 492 9.61 -0.70 -33.16
CA GLN A 492 9.10 -1.95 -33.74
C GLN A 492 9.07 -3.13 -32.75
N SER A 493 9.09 -2.88 -31.44
CA SER A 493 8.85 -3.92 -30.43
C SER A 493 7.36 -4.29 -30.39
N ALA A 494 7.07 -5.60 -30.37
CA ALA A 494 5.72 -6.13 -30.54
C ALA A 494 4.87 -5.96 -29.26
N GLY A 495 4.07 -4.89 -29.20
CA GLY A 495 2.91 -4.81 -28.31
C GLY A 495 1.75 -5.69 -28.78
N GLY A 496 0.68 -5.76 -28.02
CA GLY A 496 -0.49 -6.55 -28.38
C GLY A 496 -1.69 -6.30 -27.48
N PRO A 497 -2.89 -6.77 -27.86
CA PRO A 497 -4.11 -6.54 -27.08
C PRO A 497 -4.02 -7.08 -25.64
N THR A 498 -3.20 -8.12 -25.42
CA THR A 498 -2.92 -8.70 -24.10
C THR A 498 -1.46 -8.59 -23.67
N ILE A 499 -0.64 -7.85 -24.43
CA ILE A 499 0.80 -7.71 -24.22
C ILE A 499 1.08 -6.22 -23.99
N PRO A 500 1.48 -5.81 -22.77
CA PRO A 500 1.74 -4.42 -22.45
C PRO A 500 2.89 -3.83 -23.28
N PRO A 501 3.08 -2.50 -23.20
CA PRO A 501 2.41 -1.55 -22.31
C PRO A 501 0.92 -1.33 -22.62
N SER A 502 0.11 -1.28 -21.56
CA SER A 502 -1.31 -0.97 -21.63
C SER A 502 -1.73 0.01 -20.54
N ILE A 503 -2.85 0.69 -20.75
CA ILE A 503 -3.50 1.57 -19.79
C ILE A 503 -4.95 1.12 -19.61
N GLU A 504 -5.39 1.03 -18.36
CA GLU A 504 -6.64 0.40 -17.94
C GLU A 504 -7.51 1.38 -17.16
N TYR A 505 -8.80 1.32 -17.43
CA TYR A 505 -9.83 2.16 -16.83
C TYR A 505 -10.98 1.28 -16.32
N LYS A 506 -11.20 1.27 -15.01
CA LYS A 506 -12.29 0.56 -14.37
C LYS A 506 -13.54 1.41 -14.38
N VAL A 507 -14.64 0.86 -14.86
CA VAL A 507 -15.95 1.50 -14.94
C VAL A 507 -16.96 0.64 -14.19
N GLN A 508 -17.55 1.20 -13.14
CA GLN A 508 -18.71 0.64 -12.47
C GLN A 508 -19.96 0.95 -13.29
N ILE A 509 -20.54 -0.09 -13.90
CA ILE A 509 -21.75 -0.02 -14.72
C ILE A 509 -22.94 -0.48 -13.90
N SER A 510 -23.98 0.36 -13.85
CA SER A 510 -25.24 0.08 -13.17
C SER A 510 -26.32 -0.44 -14.13
N THR A 511 -26.22 -0.08 -15.40
CA THR A 511 -27.25 -0.38 -16.41
C THR A 511 -26.75 -1.42 -17.42
N PRO A 512 -27.26 -2.65 -17.43
CA PRO A 512 -26.97 -3.62 -18.49
C PRO A 512 -27.49 -3.14 -19.85
N GLY A 513 -26.80 -3.48 -20.92
CA GLY A 513 -27.21 -3.06 -22.27
C GLY A 513 -26.09 -3.17 -23.30
N GLN A 514 -26.37 -2.71 -24.52
CA GLN A 514 -25.34 -2.52 -25.52
C GLN A 514 -24.64 -1.19 -25.27
N TYR A 515 -23.32 -1.24 -25.10
CA TYR A 515 -22.46 -0.09 -24.93
C TYR A 515 -21.62 0.14 -26.18
N ARG A 516 -21.33 1.40 -26.47
CA ARG A 516 -20.39 1.87 -27.47
C ARG A 516 -19.23 2.56 -26.79
N LEU A 517 -18.06 2.45 -27.39
CA LEU A 517 -16.87 3.15 -26.96
C LEU A 517 -16.42 4.12 -28.04
N TYR A 518 -16.01 5.31 -27.60
CA TYR A 518 -15.40 6.31 -28.44
C TYR A 518 -14.09 6.75 -27.77
N LEU A 519 -13.01 6.82 -28.55
CA LEU A 519 -11.72 7.39 -28.14
C LEU A 519 -11.51 8.73 -28.83
N ARG A 520 -11.02 9.70 -28.08
CA ARG A 520 -10.34 10.88 -28.62
C ARG A 520 -8.84 10.60 -28.50
N TRP A 521 -8.24 10.22 -29.62
CA TRP A 521 -6.87 9.71 -29.68
C TRP A 521 -6.18 10.21 -30.95
N ASP A 522 -4.85 10.26 -30.94
CA ASP A 522 -4.04 10.65 -32.10
C ASP A 522 -2.76 9.81 -32.19
N GLY A 523 -2.23 9.66 -33.40
CA GLY A 523 -0.94 9.04 -33.67
C GLY A 523 0.23 9.98 -33.40
N ASN A 524 1.45 9.48 -33.51
CA ASN A 524 2.65 10.29 -33.38
C ASN A 524 3.15 10.78 -34.76
N ASN A 525 3.42 12.08 -34.92
CA ASN A 525 3.73 12.70 -36.21
C ASN A 525 5.24 12.83 -36.53
N THR A 526 6.12 12.00 -35.95
CA THR A 526 7.57 12.10 -36.20
C THR A 526 7.87 12.02 -37.70
N ASN A 527 8.19 13.18 -38.28
CA ASN A 527 8.52 13.34 -39.69
C ASN A 527 9.82 12.61 -40.03
N SER A 528 9.75 11.33 -40.36
CA SER A 528 10.82 10.65 -41.06
C SER A 528 10.23 9.49 -41.85
N THR A 529 10.52 9.45 -43.14
CA THR A 529 10.12 8.39 -44.10
C THR A 529 10.74 7.01 -43.79
N THR A 530 11.14 6.76 -42.55
CA THR A 530 11.80 5.54 -42.05
C THR A 530 11.31 5.07 -40.68
N GLN A 531 10.46 5.85 -40.00
CA GLN A 531 9.76 5.49 -38.77
C GLN A 531 8.27 5.70 -39.03
N GLY A 532 7.45 4.69 -38.73
CA GLY A 532 6.07 4.61 -39.18
C GLY A 532 5.26 5.83 -38.72
N GLN A 533 4.27 6.23 -39.52
CA GLN A 533 3.17 7.03 -38.98
C GLN A 533 2.41 6.11 -38.02
N SER A 534 2.42 6.40 -36.73
CA SER A 534 1.76 5.56 -35.72
C SER A 534 0.25 5.67 -35.84
N ASP A 535 -0.37 4.79 -36.60
CA ASP A 535 -1.76 4.93 -37.02
C ASP A 535 -2.70 3.91 -36.38
N SER A 536 -2.24 3.11 -35.40
CA SER A 536 -3.03 2.04 -34.82
C SER A 536 -2.81 1.75 -33.32
N LEU A 537 -3.88 1.38 -32.62
CA LEU A 537 -3.89 0.91 -31.23
C LEU A 537 -4.92 -0.20 -31.00
N PHE A 538 -4.83 -0.93 -29.88
CA PHE A 538 -5.81 -1.94 -29.48
C PHE A 538 -6.69 -1.49 -28.31
N VAL A 539 -7.98 -1.84 -28.33
CA VAL A 539 -8.90 -1.68 -27.19
C VAL A 539 -9.70 -2.95 -26.92
N ASP A 540 -9.83 -3.36 -25.65
CA ASP A 540 -10.68 -4.46 -25.19
C ASP A 540 -11.46 -4.11 -23.90
N VAL A 541 -12.56 -4.84 -23.66
CA VAL A 541 -13.23 -4.91 -22.35
C VAL A 541 -12.89 -6.27 -21.74
N VAL A 542 -12.02 -6.25 -20.72
CA VAL A 542 -11.28 -7.44 -20.24
C VAL A 542 -12.18 -8.58 -19.81
N GLU A 543 -13.33 -8.25 -19.23
CA GLU A 543 -14.28 -9.22 -18.68
C GLU A 543 -15.24 -9.79 -19.74
N LEU A 544 -15.23 -9.27 -20.97
CA LEU A 544 -16.19 -9.63 -22.02
C LEU A 544 -15.55 -10.41 -23.17
N LYS A 545 -16.40 -11.26 -23.77
CA LYS A 545 -16.13 -12.01 -24.99
C LYS A 545 -17.35 -11.86 -25.91
N ASP A 546 -17.28 -11.03 -26.93
CA ASP A 546 -18.26 -10.81 -27.99
C ASP A 546 -18.06 -11.68 -29.25
N GLY A 547 -16.88 -12.28 -29.43
CA GLY A 547 -16.61 -13.47 -30.24
C GLY A 547 -15.94 -13.27 -31.61
N ALA A 548 -14.75 -13.87 -31.76
CA ALA A 548 -14.53 -15.04 -32.64
C ALA A 548 -13.68 -16.16 -31.99
N GLY A 549 -14.16 -16.70 -30.86
CA GLY A 549 -13.93 -18.12 -30.49
C GLY A 549 -12.63 -18.47 -29.77
N GLY A 550 -11.84 -17.47 -29.33
CA GLY A 550 -10.62 -17.67 -28.56
C GLY A 550 -10.80 -17.74 -27.03
N SER A 551 -9.68 -17.93 -26.33
CA SER A 551 -9.59 -17.80 -24.86
C SER A 551 -9.33 -16.36 -24.39
N ILE A 552 -9.09 -15.43 -25.32
CA ILE A 552 -8.68 -14.04 -25.10
C ILE A 552 -9.93 -13.12 -25.17
N ALA A 553 -9.86 -11.90 -24.61
CA ALA A 553 -10.90 -10.87 -24.74
C ALA A 553 -10.90 -10.28 -26.16
N ASP A 554 -12.07 -9.95 -26.70
CA ASP A 554 -12.16 -9.37 -28.04
C ASP A 554 -11.58 -7.96 -28.03
N TRP A 555 -10.64 -7.75 -28.95
CA TRP A 555 -9.93 -6.50 -29.12
C TRP A 555 -10.25 -5.90 -30.48
N TYR A 556 -10.09 -4.59 -30.54
CA TYR A 556 -10.40 -3.76 -31.70
C TYR A 556 -9.18 -2.93 -32.08
N GLU A 557 -8.76 -2.99 -33.36
CA GLU A 557 -7.75 -2.08 -33.92
C GLU A 557 -8.41 -0.81 -34.43
N LEU A 558 -8.05 0.34 -33.87
CA LEU A 558 -8.49 1.66 -34.35
C LEU A 558 -7.46 2.21 -35.34
N GLN A 559 -7.90 2.84 -36.44
CA GLN A 559 -7.03 3.46 -37.44
C GLN A 559 -7.54 4.84 -37.85
N HIS A 560 -6.69 5.87 -37.84
CA HIS A 560 -7.09 7.23 -38.19
C HIS A 560 -5.94 8.10 -38.75
N GLY A 561 -6.26 9.27 -39.30
CA GLY A 561 -5.28 10.15 -39.96
C GLY A 561 -4.60 11.08 -38.96
N ILE A 562 -3.25 11.08 -38.94
CA ILE A 562 -2.44 11.74 -37.92
C ILE A 562 -2.11 13.19 -38.29
N ASP A 563 -2.36 14.15 -37.40
CA ASP A 563 -1.84 15.52 -37.55
C ASP A 563 -1.28 16.16 -36.26
N GLY A 564 -1.37 15.50 -35.11
CA GLY A 564 -0.85 15.96 -33.82
C GLY A 564 -1.77 16.98 -33.14
N ASN A 565 -3.08 16.93 -33.42
CA ASN A 565 -4.01 17.95 -32.99
C ASN A 565 -5.43 17.42 -32.75
N TYR A 566 -5.77 17.22 -31.48
CA TYR A 566 -7.09 16.73 -31.08
C TYR A 566 -8.28 17.64 -31.44
N SER A 567 -8.05 18.86 -31.94
CA SER A 567 -9.14 19.71 -32.44
C SER A 567 -9.58 19.35 -33.88
N THR A 568 -8.72 18.64 -34.61
CA THR A 568 -8.95 18.11 -35.95
C THR A 568 -9.25 16.60 -35.92
N ASP A 569 -8.95 15.92 -34.83
CA ASP A 569 -9.28 14.51 -34.61
C ASP A 569 -10.72 14.32 -34.06
N PRO A 570 -11.60 13.60 -34.79
CA PRO A 570 -12.93 13.28 -34.30
C PRO A 570 -12.89 12.18 -33.21
N TRP A 571 -14.01 12.01 -32.50
CA TRP A 571 -14.24 10.84 -31.66
C TRP A 571 -14.32 9.58 -32.52
N ASP A 572 -13.30 8.73 -32.43
CA ASP A 572 -13.22 7.50 -33.18
C ASP A 572 -13.90 6.36 -32.41
N GLY A 573 -14.71 5.61 -33.14
CA GLY A 573 -15.36 4.40 -32.66
C GLY A 573 -15.30 3.31 -33.71
N THR A 574 -14.37 3.35 -34.66
CA THR A 574 -14.24 2.35 -35.72
C THR A 574 -13.45 1.16 -35.22
N GLY A 575 -14.02 -0.05 -35.24
CA GLY A 575 -13.25 -1.25 -34.88
C GLY A 575 -13.98 -2.55 -35.22
N GLY A 576 -13.24 -3.58 -35.64
CA GLY A 576 -13.73 -4.96 -35.80
C GLY A 576 -13.16 -5.93 -34.76
N SER A 577 -14.00 -6.84 -34.27
CA SER A 577 -13.62 -7.87 -33.29
C SER A 577 -12.57 -8.81 -33.88
N GLU A 578 -11.40 -8.89 -33.23
CA GLU A 578 -10.25 -9.73 -33.62
C GLU A 578 -9.76 -9.48 -35.07
N GLN A 579 -9.85 -8.25 -35.57
CA GLN A 579 -9.45 -7.87 -36.94
C GLN A 579 -8.40 -6.76 -36.96
N ASN A 580 -7.33 -6.96 -37.74
CA ASN A 580 -6.25 -5.97 -37.92
C ASN A 580 -6.58 -4.81 -38.88
N GLN A 581 -7.75 -4.79 -39.53
CA GLN A 581 -8.11 -3.81 -40.56
C GLN A 581 -9.61 -3.52 -40.53
N ALA A 582 -10.08 -2.88 -39.46
CA ALA A 582 -11.46 -2.44 -39.34
C ALA A 582 -11.82 -1.43 -40.45
N THR A 583 -13.05 -1.48 -40.92
CA THR A 583 -13.57 -0.59 -41.96
C THR A 583 -14.64 0.34 -41.38
N PRO A 584 -15.02 1.42 -42.07
CA PRO A 584 -16.09 2.31 -41.59
C PRO A 584 -17.45 1.61 -41.31
N SER A 585 -17.70 0.40 -41.83
CA SER A 585 -18.91 -0.37 -41.47
C SER A 585 -18.85 -0.99 -40.08
N ASP A 586 -17.67 -1.03 -39.47
CA ASP A 586 -17.40 -1.55 -38.13
C ASP A 586 -17.45 -0.43 -37.08
N ASN A 587 -17.96 0.76 -37.45
CA ASN A 587 -18.22 1.86 -36.56
C ASN A 587 -19.72 1.91 -36.18
N PRO A 588 -20.09 1.92 -34.88
CA PRO A 588 -19.21 2.02 -33.71
C PRO A 588 -18.79 0.65 -33.13
N ILE A 589 -17.71 0.62 -32.36
CA ILE A 589 -17.34 -0.52 -31.50
C ILE A 589 -18.46 -0.73 -30.47
N VAL A 590 -18.99 -1.95 -30.35
CA VAL A 590 -20.13 -2.26 -29.48
C VAL A 590 -19.84 -3.47 -28.60
N TRP A 591 -20.03 -3.34 -27.29
CA TRP A 591 -20.04 -4.45 -26.34
C TRP A 591 -21.45 -4.69 -25.78
N THR A 592 -21.76 -5.94 -25.48
CA THR A 592 -22.95 -6.27 -24.69
C THR A 592 -22.56 -6.44 -23.23
N ILE A 593 -22.99 -5.53 -22.37
CA ILE A 593 -22.83 -5.61 -20.91
C ILE A 593 -24.00 -6.44 -20.35
N PRO A 594 -23.76 -7.68 -19.87
CA PRO A 594 -24.83 -8.61 -19.51
C PRO A 594 -25.44 -8.33 -18.13
N ALA A 595 -24.70 -7.67 -17.23
CA ALA A 595 -25.11 -7.43 -15.85
C ALA A 595 -24.43 -6.16 -15.30
N PRO A 596 -24.95 -5.58 -14.22
CA PRO A 596 -24.24 -4.54 -13.49
C PRO A 596 -22.94 -5.10 -12.90
N GLY A 597 -21.89 -4.28 -12.82
CA GLY A 597 -20.59 -4.73 -12.34
C GLY A 597 -19.48 -3.72 -12.63
N ILE A 598 -18.26 -4.06 -12.24
CA ILE A 598 -17.07 -3.32 -12.63
C ILE A 598 -16.48 -3.98 -13.87
N TYR A 599 -16.26 -3.19 -14.91
CA TYR A 599 -15.68 -3.59 -16.17
C TYR A 599 -14.40 -2.80 -16.42
N THR A 600 -13.40 -3.42 -17.03
CA THR A 600 -12.11 -2.82 -17.32
C THR A 600 -12.03 -2.56 -18.82
N VAL A 601 -12.00 -1.28 -19.19
CA VAL A 601 -11.63 -0.83 -20.54
C VAL A 601 -10.11 -0.75 -20.57
N ARG A 602 -9.46 -1.50 -21.45
CA ARG A 602 -8.00 -1.47 -21.61
C ARG A 602 -7.66 -0.95 -23.00
N VAL A 603 -6.65 -0.07 -23.05
CA VAL A 603 -6.02 0.41 -24.27
C VAL A 603 -4.58 -0.09 -24.28
N SER A 604 -4.17 -0.80 -25.33
CA SER A 604 -2.84 -1.41 -25.45
C SER A 604 -2.12 -0.91 -26.68
N GLN A 605 -0.80 -0.80 -26.61
CA GLN A 605 0.00 -0.41 -27.79
C GLN A 605 0.08 -1.56 -28.80
N ARG A 606 0.20 -1.22 -30.09
CA ARG A 606 0.40 -2.18 -31.18
C ARG A 606 1.89 -2.33 -31.52
N GLU A 607 2.44 -1.49 -32.39
CA GLU A 607 3.86 -1.54 -32.78
C GLU A 607 4.48 -0.13 -32.87
N ASP A 608 3.65 0.91 -33.08
CA ASP A 608 4.14 2.23 -33.49
C ASP A 608 3.88 3.36 -32.46
N GLY A 609 3.24 3.08 -31.31
CA GLY A 609 2.91 4.07 -30.27
C GLY A 609 1.59 4.84 -30.51
N ALA A 610 1.00 5.45 -29.47
CA ALA A 610 -0.29 6.14 -29.56
C ALA A 610 -0.49 7.20 -28.46
N ASN A 611 -1.38 8.16 -28.69
CA ASN A 611 -1.77 9.19 -27.72
C ASN A 611 -3.28 9.13 -27.48
N VAL A 612 -3.72 9.18 -26.21
CA VAL A 612 -5.14 9.17 -25.84
C VAL A 612 -5.43 10.36 -24.93
N ASP A 613 -6.39 11.18 -25.34
CA ASP A 613 -6.90 12.33 -24.58
C ASP A 613 -8.09 11.95 -23.71
N ALA A 614 -9.08 11.23 -24.26
CA ALA A 614 -10.28 10.88 -23.51
C ALA A 614 -11.01 9.66 -24.07
N ILE A 615 -11.82 9.03 -23.21
CA ILE A 615 -12.63 7.85 -23.51
C ILE A 615 -14.07 8.13 -23.10
N VAL A 616 -15.01 7.79 -23.98
CA VAL A 616 -16.45 7.76 -23.67
C VAL A 616 -16.95 6.34 -23.85
N PHE A 617 -17.40 5.73 -22.76
CA PHE A 617 -18.03 4.41 -22.74
C PHE A 617 -19.49 4.55 -22.33
N GLN A 618 -20.42 4.30 -23.27
CA GLN A 618 -21.81 4.72 -23.11
C GLN A 618 -22.82 3.77 -23.75
N LEU A 619 -24.08 3.78 -23.32
CA LEU A 619 -25.16 3.03 -23.97
C LEU A 619 -25.29 3.40 -25.45
N SER A 620 -25.56 2.40 -26.30
CA SER A 620 -25.70 2.55 -27.75
C SER A 620 -26.90 3.41 -28.17
N SER A 621 -27.82 3.67 -27.23
CA SER A 621 -28.95 4.58 -27.38
C SER A 621 -28.57 6.06 -27.29
N LEU A 622 -27.38 6.39 -26.76
CA LEU A 622 -26.86 7.74 -26.69
C LEU A 622 -26.19 8.15 -28.00
N GLY A 623 -26.27 9.44 -28.33
CA GLY A 623 -25.63 10.00 -29.53
C GLY A 623 -24.11 9.98 -29.42
N ALA A 624 -23.42 9.86 -30.56
CA ALA A 624 -21.95 9.92 -30.59
C ALA A 624 -21.46 11.27 -30.00
N PRO A 625 -20.33 11.27 -29.26
CA PRO A 625 -19.73 12.51 -28.76
C PRO A 625 -19.29 13.43 -29.89
N SER A 626 -19.22 14.74 -29.62
CA SER A 626 -18.76 15.74 -30.58
C SER A 626 -18.00 16.87 -29.87
N GLY A 627 -17.14 17.58 -30.59
CA GLY A 627 -16.26 18.59 -29.99
C GLY A 627 -15.39 17.98 -28.89
N LEU A 628 -15.27 18.66 -27.74
CA LEU A 628 -14.53 18.17 -26.57
C LEU A 628 -15.20 16.98 -25.85
N GLY A 629 -16.41 16.60 -26.24
CA GLY A 629 -17.17 15.56 -25.54
C GLY A 629 -17.82 16.04 -24.22
N PRO A 630 -18.47 15.13 -23.48
CA PRO A 630 -19.10 15.43 -22.20
C PRO A 630 -18.06 15.59 -21.08
N ALA A 631 -18.47 16.05 -19.89
CA ALA A 631 -17.56 16.17 -18.75
C ALA A 631 -17.18 14.80 -18.15
N GLN A 632 -15.99 14.71 -17.55
CA GLN A 632 -15.48 13.51 -16.89
C GLN A 632 -16.46 13.01 -15.81
N SER A 633 -16.66 11.69 -15.77
CA SER A 633 -17.44 11.00 -14.76
C SER A 633 -16.78 11.05 -13.38
N ALA A 634 -17.61 11.01 -12.33
CA ALA A 634 -17.13 10.79 -10.97
C ALA A 634 -16.41 9.44 -10.86
N PHE A 635 -15.45 9.33 -9.94
CA PHE A 635 -14.70 8.10 -9.69
C PHE A 635 -14.43 7.90 -8.19
N SER A 636 -14.28 6.65 -7.77
CA SER A 636 -13.80 6.26 -6.43
C SER A 636 -12.32 5.86 -6.49
N ILE A 637 -11.58 5.89 -5.37
CA ILE A 637 -10.17 5.45 -5.25
C ILE A 637 -10.08 4.19 -4.36
N ALA A 638 -9.26 3.20 -4.74
CA ALA A 638 -9.11 1.89 -4.07
C ALA A 638 -7.71 1.67 -3.44
N PRO A 639 -7.56 0.85 -2.37
CA PRO A 639 -8.50 -0.21 -1.95
C PRO A 639 -9.12 -0.01 -0.55
N PHE A 640 -10.46 0.04 -0.51
CA PHE A 640 -11.40 -0.08 0.64
C PHE A 640 -11.12 0.71 1.93
N ARG A 641 -12.13 1.49 2.36
CA ARG A 641 -12.08 2.30 3.59
C ARG A 641 -12.21 1.47 4.87
N VAL A 642 -12.90 0.33 4.79
CA VAL A 642 -12.98 -0.68 5.87
C VAL A 642 -12.00 -1.81 5.57
N LEU A 643 -10.96 -1.94 6.39
CA LEU A 643 -9.92 -2.97 6.28
C LEU A 643 -10.39 -4.33 6.80
N ALA A 644 -11.23 -4.34 7.84
CA ALA A 644 -11.82 -5.55 8.40
C ALA A 644 -13.09 -5.22 9.19
N ALA A 645 -14.05 -6.14 9.16
CA ALA A 645 -15.26 -6.11 9.99
C ALA A 645 -15.46 -7.49 10.64
N TYR A 646 -15.76 -7.51 11.93
CA TYR A 646 -15.97 -8.72 12.71
C TYR A 646 -17.27 -8.64 13.51
N SER A 647 -17.96 -9.76 13.69
CA SER A 647 -19.03 -9.90 14.68
C SER A 647 -18.66 -10.94 15.73
N LYS A 648 -19.07 -10.71 16.99
CA LYS A 648 -19.09 -11.74 18.05
C LYS A 648 -20.52 -12.00 18.46
N LEU A 649 -20.97 -13.24 18.28
CA LEU A 649 -22.29 -13.70 18.69
C LEU A 649 -22.28 -14.12 20.17
N GLY A 650 -23.22 -13.60 20.94
CA GLY A 650 -23.29 -13.76 22.40
C GLY A 650 -23.51 -15.21 22.87
N GLY A 651 -22.42 -15.96 23.02
CA GLY A 651 -22.40 -17.28 23.65
C GLY A 651 -21.01 -17.92 23.75
N ASP A 652 -20.10 -17.57 22.83
CA ASP A 652 -18.71 -18.02 22.83
C ASP A 652 -17.77 -16.80 22.75
N PRO A 653 -17.01 -16.46 23.81
CA PRO A 653 -16.11 -15.31 23.81
C PRO A 653 -14.90 -15.45 22.85
N ASP A 654 -14.66 -16.66 22.31
CA ASP A 654 -13.52 -17.00 21.46
C ASP A 654 -13.88 -17.14 19.95
N ALA A 655 -15.18 -17.08 19.59
CA ALA A 655 -15.63 -17.15 18.21
C ALA A 655 -15.75 -15.74 17.58
N VAL A 656 -14.95 -15.48 16.54
CA VAL A 656 -14.96 -14.24 15.74
C VAL A 656 -15.41 -14.59 14.32
N TYR A 657 -16.51 -14.00 13.86
CA TYR A 657 -17.01 -14.20 12.50
C TYR A 657 -16.63 -13.00 11.62
N PRO A 658 -15.97 -13.20 10.47
CA PRO A 658 -15.72 -12.12 9.52
C PRO A 658 -17.05 -11.67 8.89
N VAL A 659 -17.31 -10.36 8.91
CA VAL A 659 -18.51 -9.75 8.35
C VAL A 659 -18.20 -9.24 6.94
N ALA A 660 -19.08 -9.51 5.98
CA ALA A 660 -18.81 -9.20 4.58
C ALA A 660 -18.84 -7.68 4.32
N ILE A 661 -17.72 -7.15 3.83
CA ILE A 661 -17.58 -5.77 3.36
C ILE A 661 -17.96 -5.74 1.88
N ALA A 662 -18.94 -4.91 1.52
CA ALA A 662 -19.27 -4.63 0.13
C ALA A 662 -18.82 -3.21 -0.21
N GLY A 663 -17.98 -3.06 -1.23
CA GLY A 663 -17.69 -1.75 -1.81
C GLY A 663 -18.94 -1.21 -2.52
N GLY A 664 -19.27 0.05 -2.28
CA GLY A 664 -20.31 0.78 -3.00
C GLY A 664 -21.73 0.59 -2.43
N PHE A 665 -22.07 1.40 -1.43
CA PHE A 665 -23.45 1.61 -1.01
C PHE A 665 -24.21 2.31 -2.14
N VAL A 666 -25.02 1.57 -2.88
CA VAL A 666 -25.73 2.02 -4.09
C VAL A 666 -27.14 1.47 -4.15
N GLU A 667 -28.02 2.06 -4.95
CA GLU A 667 -29.40 1.61 -5.10
C GLU A 667 -29.46 0.12 -5.48
N GLY A 668 -30.24 -0.66 -4.74
CA GLY A 668 -30.33 -2.11 -4.90
C GLY A 668 -29.23 -2.91 -4.18
N ALA A 669 -28.35 -2.26 -3.41
CA ALA A 669 -27.30 -2.95 -2.65
C ALA A 669 -27.91 -3.97 -1.66
N PRO A 670 -27.41 -5.23 -1.61
CA PRO A 670 -27.90 -6.23 -0.66
C PRO A 670 -27.74 -5.76 0.79
N ALA A 671 -28.81 -5.85 1.57
CA ALA A 671 -28.82 -5.40 2.96
C ALA A 671 -28.18 -6.40 3.92
N PHE A 672 -28.36 -7.70 3.68
CA PHE A 672 -27.89 -8.78 4.56
C PHE A 672 -26.92 -9.72 3.84
N VAL A 673 -26.13 -10.45 4.62
CA VAL A 673 -25.22 -11.49 4.09
C VAL A 673 -25.88 -12.87 3.96
N ASP A 674 -26.97 -13.10 4.71
CA ASP A 674 -27.63 -14.39 4.94
C ASP A 674 -29.12 -14.41 4.55
N ALA A 675 -29.69 -13.27 4.15
CA ALA A 675 -31.10 -13.15 3.76
C ALA A 675 -31.31 -12.19 2.58
N PRO A 676 -32.41 -12.37 1.82
CA PRO A 676 -32.79 -11.43 0.79
C PRO A 676 -33.22 -10.08 1.40
N GLY A 677 -32.89 -8.99 0.70
CA GLY A 677 -33.30 -7.64 1.03
C GLY A 677 -32.34 -6.64 0.39
N ASN A 678 -32.86 -5.54 -0.17
CA ASN A 678 -32.06 -4.54 -0.87
C ASN A 678 -32.29 -3.13 -0.30
N TRP A 679 -31.21 -2.36 -0.15
CA TRP A 679 -31.29 -0.95 0.17
C TRP A 679 -31.77 -0.14 -1.02
N THR A 680 -32.67 0.81 -0.76
CA THR A 680 -33.29 1.67 -1.77
C THR A 680 -33.52 3.07 -1.19
N GLY A 681 -33.49 4.10 -2.02
CA GLY A 681 -33.61 5.49 -1.57
C GLY A 681 -32.40 5.93 -0.75
N ILE A 682 -31.20 5.51 -1.16
CA ILE A 682 -29.94 5.83 -0.52
C ILE A 682 -29.64 7.33 -0.71
N PRO A 683 -29.33 8.06 0.37
CA PRO A 683 -28.94 9.47 0.25
C PRO A 683 -27.71 9.61 -0.65
N THR A 684 -27.72 10.63 -1.51
CA THR A 684 -26.62 10.89 -2.46
C THR A 684 -25.28 11.10 -1.77
N SER A 685 -25.28 11.63 -0.55
CA SER A 685 -24.08 11.82 0.30
C SER A 685 -23.43 10.51 0.78
N LEU A 686 -24.14 9.39 0.65
CA LEU A 686 -23.66 8.06 1.05
C LEU A 686 -23.51 7.12 -0.16
N LEU A 687 -23.82 7.57 -1.38
CA LEU A 687 -23.61 6.78 -2.59
C LEU A 687 -22.12 6.50 -2.78
N GLY A 688 -21.76 5.23 -2.94
CA GLY A 688 -20.36 4.81 -3.08
C GLY A 688 -19.59 4.69 -1.77
N ALA A 689 -20.24 4.88 -0.61
CA ALA A 689 -19.64 4.58 0.71
C ALA A 689 -19.42 3.08 0.90
N ASP A 690 -18.55 2.68 1.83
CA ASP A 690 -18.39 1.26 2.16
C ASP A 690 -19.56 0.81 3.03
N LEU A 691 -20.20 -0.30 2.66
CA LEU A 691 -21.28 -0.91 3.42
C LEU A 691 -20.79 -2.19 4.10
N VAL A 692 -20.90 -2.22 5.42
CA VAL A 692 -20.77 -3.43 6.23
C VAL A 692 -22.15 -4.04 6.40
N ARG A 693 -22.36 -5.21 5.80
CA ARG A 693 -23.64 -5.94 5.81
C ARG A 693 -23.74 -6.81 7.05
N THR A 694 -24.83 -6.74 7.79
CA THR A 694 -25.07 -7.59 8.97
C THR A 694 -25.75 -8.90 8.59
N GLU A 695 -25.83 -9.87 9.51
CA GLU A 695 -26.73 -11.01 9.35
C GLU A 695 -28.16 -10.61 9.76
N SER A 696 -29.14 -11.11 9.03
CA SER A 696 -30.57 -10.93 9.29
C SER A 696 -31.01 -11.58 10.60
N GLN A 697 -30.31 -12.65 11.01
CA GLN A 697 -30.57 -13.41 12.23
C GLN A 697 -29.85 -12.86 13.47
N ASP A 698 -28.94 -11.89 13.31
CA ASP A 698 -28.26 -11.22 14.45
C ASP A 698 -29.28 -10.62 15.43
N ALA A 699 -30.45 -10.21 14.93
CA ALA A 699 -31.58 -9.72 15.72
C ALA A 699 -32.19 -10.77 16.70
N GLY A 700 -31.84 -12.05 16.56
CA GLY A 700 -32.31 -13.15 17.41
C GLY A 700 -31.37 -13.49 18.58
N TYR A 701 -30.12 -13.05 18.53
CA TYR A 701 -29.13 -13.28 19.58
C TYR A 701 -29.11 -12.05 20.48
N GLY A 702 -29.44 -12.21 21.76
CA GLY A 702 -29.60 -11.08 22.69
C GLY A 702 -28.36 -10.19 22.91
N PHE A 703 -27.25 -10.44 22.21
CA PHE A 703 -26.03 -9.64 22.23
C PHE A 703 -25.18 -9.91 20.98
N VAL A 704 -24.75 -8.85 20.27
CA VAL A 704 -23.80 -8.91 19.14
C VAL A 704 -22.80 -7.75 19.26
N ASP A 705 -21.49 -8.05 19.22
CA ASP A 705 -20.43 -7.03 19.14
C ASP A 705 -19.92 -6.93 17.70
N TYR A 706 -19.99 -5.75 17.08
CA TYR A 706 -19.32 -5.50 15.80
C TYR A 706 -17.99 -4.78 16.04
N SER A 707 -16.92 -5.19 15.37
CA SER A 707 -15.63 -4.49 15.39
C SER A 707 -15.16 -4.12 13.99
N LEU A 708 -14.79 -2.85 13.79
CA LEU A 708 -14.34 -2.32 12.50
C LEU A 708 -12.92 -1.78 12.58
N ILE A 709 -12.15 -1.95 11.51
CA ILE A 709 -10.85 -1.30 11.31
C ILE A 709 -10.95 -0.47 10.03
N LEU A 710 -10.68 0.83 10.12
CA LEU A 710 -10.63 1.72 8.95
C LEU A 710 -9.18 1.90 8.47
N ASP A 711 -8.97 2.23 7.20
CA ASP A 711 -7.66 2.51 6.62
C ASP A 711 -7.21 3.97 6.82
N HIS A 712 -8.14 4.92 6.78
CA HIS A 712 -7.96 6.35 7.01
C HIS A 712 -9.12 6.91 7.84
N ASN A 713 -9.08 8.21 8.11
CA ASN A 713 -10.12 8.83 8.92
C ASN A 713 -11.43 8.93 8.15
N ALA A 714 -12.54 8.42 8.70
CA ALA A 714 -13.83 8.44 8.01
C ALA A 714 -14.98 8.88 8.93
N TYR A 715 -16.10 9.28 8.32
CA TYR A 715 -17.37 9.40 9.01
C TYR A 715 -18.09 8.06 9.03
N LEU A 716 -18.55 7.70 10.22
CA LEU A 716 -19.26 6.47 10.44
C LEU A 716 -20.76 6.72 10.57
N TYR A 717 -21.55 5.94 9.85
CA TYR A 717 -23.01 6.00 9.87
C TYR A 717 -23.61 4.65 10.26
N ILE A 718 -24.73 4.69 10.96
CA ILE A 718 -25.49 3.52 11.39
C ILE A 718 -26.92 3.63 10.85
N LEU A 719 -27.41 2.53 10.29
CA LEU A 719 -28.79 2.39 9.80
C LEU A 719 -29.64 1.70 10.87
N LEU A 720 -30.60 2.42 11.46
CA LEU A 720 -31.46 1.91 12.53
C LEU A 720 -32.93 1.85 12.11
N ASP A 721 -33.57 0.70 12.34
CA ASP A 721 -34.98 0.45 11.98
C ASP A 721 -35.93 1.39 12.74
N ASP A 722 -36.74 2.15 12.01
CA ASP A 722 -37.67 3.10 12.61
C ASP A 722 -38.72 2.44 13.51
N ARG A 723 -39.07 1.17 13.25
CA ARG A 723 -40.01 0.40 14.08
C ARG A 723 -39.43 0.12 15.46
N TYR A 724 -38.13 -0.16 15.52
CA TYR A 724 -37.41 -0.32 16.77
C TYR A 724 -37.39 1.00 17.55
N ILE A 725 -37.03 2.11 16.90
CA ILE A 725 -37.01 3.45 17.51
C ILE A 725 -38.40 3.80 18.08
N ALA A 726 -39.47 3.47 17.35
CA ALA A 726 -40.84 3.74 17.79
C ALA A 726 -41.27 2.91 19.01
N GLY A 727 -40.78 1.66 19.13
CA GLY A 727 -41.10 0.75 20.24
C GLY A 727 -40.23 0.95 21.49
N HIS A 728 -38.96 1.34 21.31
CA HIS A 728 -37.94 1.27 22.36
C HIS A 728 -37.17 2.59 22.58
N GLY A 729 -37.31 3.57 21.69
CA GLY A 729 -36.48 4.78 21.70
C GLY A 729 -35.09 4.55 21.14
N LEU A 730 -34.21 5.55 21.28
CA LEU A 730 -32.80 5.43 20.86
C LEU A 730 -31.98 4.71 21.95
N PRO A 731 -31.11 3.75 21.58
CA PRO A 731 -30.23 3.08 22.52
C PRO A 731 -29.27 4.04 23.23
N GLN A 732 -29.04 3.82 24.54
CA GLN A 732 -28.12 4.66 25.34
C GLN A 732 -26.69 4.67 24.79
N TRP A 733 -26.19 3.53 24.29
CA TRP A 733 -24.84 3.42 23.74
C TRP A 733 -24.60 4.34 22.53
N MET A 734 -25.64 4.67 21.76
CA MET A 734 -25.52 5.61 20.65
C MET A 734 -25.18 7.02 21.15
N PHE A 735 -25.76 7.43 22.28
CA PHE A 735 -25.40 8.70 22.92
C PHE A 735 -24.01 8.63 23.55
N ASP A 736 -23.65 7.51 24.18
CA ASP A 736 -22.34 7.32 24.82
C ASP A 736 -21.19 7.35 23.80
N LEU A 737 -21.43 6.88 22.56
CA LEU A 737 -20.51 6.97 21.43
C LEU A 737 -20.68 8.26 20.59
N GLY A 738 -21.56 9.17 21.00
CA GLY A 738 -21.71 10.49 20.38
C GLY A 738 -22.41 10.49 19.02
N PHE A 739 -23.22 9.49 18.69
CA PHE A 739 -24.01 9.47 17.46
C PHE A 739 -25.11 10.53 17.47
N GLN A 740 -25.31 11.16 16.32
CA GLN A 740 -26.30 12.21 16.09
C GLN A 740 -27.23 11.80 14.94
N ASP A 741 -28.52 12.12 15.08
CA ASP A 741 -29.52 11.92 14.04
C ASP A 741 -29.21 12.84 12.85
N THR A 742 -29.02 12.27 11.66
CA THR A 742 -28.74 13.04 10.44
C THR A 742 -30.00 13.62 9.80
N ASN A 743 -31.19 13.19 10.24
CA ASN A 743 -32.49 13.37 9.58
C ASN A 743 -32.57 12.75 8.16
N LEU A 744 -31.58 11.94 7.77
CA LEU A 744 -31.61 11.16 6.53
C LEU A 744 -32.25 9.79 6.79
N ASN A 745 -32.84 9.22 5.75
CA ASN A 745 -33.45 7.90 5.80
C ASN A 745 -33.05 7.07 4.57
N VAL A 746 -33.11 5.75 4.71
CA VAL A 746 -33.02 4.78 3.63
C VAL A 746 -34.15 3.75 3.78
N LEU A 747 -34.51 3.05 2.70
CA LEU A 747 -35.56 2.05 2.69
C LEU A 747 -34.98 0.65 2.43
N LEU A 748 -35.44 -0.33 3.19
CA LEU A 748 -35.25 -1.75 2.88
C LEU A 748 -36.42 -2.22 2.00
N ASP A 749 -36.08 -2.80 0.84
CA ASP A 749 -37.00 -3.29 -0.21
C ASP A 749 -38.03 -2.24 -0.67
N GLY A 750 -37.69 -0.96 -0.58
CA GLY A 750 -38.56 0.16 -0.91
C GLY A 750 -39.75 0.35 0.03
N GLN A 751 -39.79 -0.35 1.17
CA GLN A 751 -40.96 -0.36 2.06
C GLN A 751 -40.61 -0.01 3.51
N THR A 752 -39.54 -0.56 4.06
CA THR A 752 -39.25 -0.44 5.51
C THR A 752 -38.26 0.70 5.75
N PRO A 753 -38.64 1.75 6.51
CA PRO A 753 -37.76 2.89 6.72
C PRO A 753 -36.71 2.68 7.82
N PHE A 754 -35.54 3.22 7.56
CA PHE A 754 -34.38 3.23 8.43
C PHE A 754 -33.85 4.65 8.59
N SER A 755 -33.74 5.12 9.82
CA SER A 755 -33.10 6.39 10.17
C SER A 755 -31.57 6.22 10.17
N ILE A 756 -30.86 7.24 9.66
CA ILE A 756 -29.39 7.23 9.58
C ILE A 756 -28.80 8.11 10.68
N PHE A 757 -27.85 7.56 11.44
CA PHE A 757 -27.15 8.26 12.52
C PHE A 757 -25.66 8.34 12.20
N GLN A 758 -25.04 9.51 12.40
CA GLN A 758 -23.62 9.74 12.16
C GLN A 758 -22.87 9.88 13.47
N ALA A 759 -21.68 9.30 13.59
CA ALA A 759 -20.80 9.54 14.73
C ALA A 759 -20.40 11.03 14.81
N GLY A 760 -20.52 11.64 15.99
CA GLY A 760 -20.26 13.08 16.18
C GLY A 760 -18.78 13.48 16.10
N LEU A 761 -17.87 12.51 16.03
CA LEU A 761 -16.44 12.71 15.83
C LEU A 761 -15.95 11.86 14.65
N LEU A 762 -14.99 12.40 13.91
CA LEU A 762 -14.25 11.69 12.88
C LEU A 762 -13.57 10.47 13.50
N VAL A 763 -13.74 9.31 12.87
CA VAL A 763 -13.12 8.06 13.33
C VAL A 763 -11.71 7.96 12.76
N PRO A 764 -10.65 7.75 13.57
CA PRO A 764 -9.30 7.59 13.06
C PRO A 764 -9.06 6.26 12.35
N GLY A 765 -8.31 6.29 11.24
CA GLY A 765 -7.80 5.08 10.58
C GLY A 765 -6.86 4.26 11.48
N GLY A 766 -6.87 2.94 11.33
CA GLY A 766 -5.99 1.99 12.02
C GLY A 766 -6.38 1.66 13.47
N VAL A 767 -7.44 2.27 14.02
CA VAL A 767 -7.93 1.98 15.37
C VAL A 767 -9.15 1.05 15.28
N PRO A 768 -9.13 -0.13 15.92
CA PRO A 768 -10.31 -0.97 16.03
C PRO A 768 -11.40 -0.26 16.85
N ILE A 769 -12.62 -0.21 16.31
CA ILE A 769 -13.79 0.34 17.01
C ILE A 769 -14.76 -0.79 17.24
N SER A 770 -15.21 -0.95 18.48
CA SER A 770 -16.21 -1.95 18.83
C SER A 770 -17.54 -1.28 19.19
N PHE A 771 -18.63 -1.78 18.60
CA PHE A 771 -20.01 -1.40 18.91
C PHE A 771 -20.61 -2.47 19.82
N TYR A 772 -20.92 -2.08 21.06
CA TYR A 772 -21.52 -2.97 22.05
C TYR A 772 -23.05 -2.93 21.94
N GLY A 773 -23.64 -3.98 21.39
CA GLY A 773 -25.09 -4.16 21.36
C GLY A 773 -25.60 -4.74 22.69
N LEU A 774 -25.89 -3.91 23.70
CA LEU A 774 -26.49 -4.41 24.95
C LEU A 774 -27.98 -4.76 24.76
N GLY A 775 -28.29 -6.06 24.74
CA GLY A 775 -29.61 -6.58 25.01
C GLY A 775 -29.82 -6.81 26.51
N TYR A 776 -30.76 -6.08 27.08
CA TYR A 776 -31.54 -6.53 28.23
C TYR A 776 -32.96 -5.96 28.05
N GLU A 777 -33.78 -6.62 27.23
CA GLU A 777 -35.20 -6.87 27.51
C GLU A 777 -35.81 -7.78 26.43
N LEU A 778 -36.53 -8.81 26.90
CA LEU A 778 -37.00 -9.98 26.17
C LEU A 778 -38.14 -9.66 25.17
N VAL A 779 -37.84 -9.35 23.91
CA VAL A 779 -38.78 -9.56 22.78
C VAL A 779 -38.02 -9.82 21.48
N PRO A 780 -38.37 -10.83 20.66
CA PRO A 780 -37.73 -11.05 19.38
C PRO A 780 -38.20 -10.02 18.36
N ALA A 781 -37.24 -9.34 17.73
CA ALA A 781 -37.26 -8.72 16.40
C ALA A 781 -36.84 -7.23 16.38
N TYR A 782 -35.94 -6.97 15.42
CA TYR A 782 -35.51 -5.68 14.88
C TYR A 782 -34.46 -4.94 15.71
N SER A 783 -33.18 -5.24 15.53
CA SER A 783 -32.10 -4.40 16.07
C SER A 783 -30.86 -4.52 15.18
N PHE A 784 -30.52 -3.41 14.50
CA PHE A 784 -29.27 -3.13 13.76
C PHE A 784 -29.05 -3.88 12.44
N TYR A 785 -28.93 -3.13 11.32
CA TYR A 785 -28.94 -3.74 9.98
C TYR A 785 -27.91 -3.19 8.98
N GLY A 786 -27.05 -2.25 9.37
CA GLY A 786 -25.93 -1.81 8.52
C GLY A 786 -25.05 -0.73 9.14
N ILE A 787 -23.75 -0.81 8.86
CA ILE A 787 -22.75 0.24 9.16
C ILE A 787 -22.20 0.75 7.84
N VAL A 788 -22.17 2.07 7.67
CA VAL A 788 -21.69 2.73 6.46
C VAL A 788 -20.50 3.63 6.81
N ALA A 789 -19.39 3.51 6.06
CA ALA A 789 -18.21 4.36 6.23
C ALA A 789 -18.00 5.26 4.99
N ALA A 790 -18.02 6.58 5.20
CA ALA A 790 -17.86 7.56 4.11
C ALA A 790 -16.71 8.55 4.38
N ASP A 791 -16.09 9.02 3.29
CA ASP A 791 -14.94 9.93 3.28
C ASP A 791 -15.25 11.33 3.81
N ILE A 792 -14.18 12.08 4.11
CA ILE A 792 -14.21 13.53 4.32
C ILE A 792 -14.48 14.26 2.99
N ASP A 793 -14.00 13.73 1.85
CA ASP A 793 -14.09 14.38 0.53
C ASP A 793 -15.37 14.06 -0.27
N LEU A 794 -16.17 13.07 0.17
CA LEU A 794 -17.54 12.83 -0.35
C LEU A 794 -18.54 13.91 0.09
N LEU A 795 -18.06 14.93 0.81
CA LEU A 795 -18.83 16.01 1.37
C LEU A 795 -18.75 17.25 0.45
N MET A 796 -19.36 17.18 -0.74
CA MET A 796 -20.04 18.38 -1.24
C MET A 796 -21.35 18.56 -0.47
N ILE A 797 -21.26 19.00 0.78
CA ILE A 797 -22.31 19.86 1.32
C ILE A 797 -21.88 21.28 0.96
N PRO A 798 -22.67 22.07 0.21
CA PRO A 798 -22.51 23.51 0.25
C PRO A 798 -22.60 23.95 1.72
N GLU A 799 -21.68 24.82 2.17
CA GLU A 799 -21.66 25.33 3.54
C GLU A 799 -23.07 25.44 4.13
N PRO A 800 -23.35 24.85 5.31
CA PRO A 800 -24.52 25.23 6.08
C PRO A 800 -24.35 26.71 6.40
N ALA A 801 -25.11 27.54 5.70
CA ALA A 801 -25.22 28.94 5.97
C ALA A 801 -25.38 29.15 7.49
N THR A 802 -24.43 29.90 8.06
CA THR A 802 -24.57 30.60 9.34
C THR A 802 -24.87 29.75 10.57
N LEU A 803 -23.79 29.46 11.31
CA LEU A 803 -23.81 29.25 12.76
C LEU A 803 -24.35 30.52 13.45
N SER A 804 -25.66 30.53 13.64
CA SER A 804 -26.36 31.35 14.62
C SER A 804 -27.59 30.57 15.06
N LEU A 805 -27.43 29.51 15.87
CA LEU A 805 -28.46 29.09 16.83
C LEU A 805 -27.94 28.07 17.87
N LEU A 806 -27.02 28.52 18.72
CA LEU A 806 -26.81 27.95 20.05
C LEU A 806 -28.02 28.34 20.94
N ALA A 807 -29.17 27.67 20.78
CA ALA A 807 -30.30 27.78 21.73
C ALA A 807 -31.46 26.77 21.58
N ALA A 808 -31.61 25.99 20.50
CA ALA A 808 -32.87 25.26 20.25
C ALA A 808 -32.85 23.72 20.42
N GLY A 809 -31.72 23.12 20.81
CA GLY A 809 -31.60 21.65 20.93
C GLY A 809 -32.39 20.99 22.07
N ALA A 810 -32.98 21.75 22.98
CA ALA A 810 -33.71 21.20 24.13
C ALA A 810 -35.23 21.01 23.92
N LEU A 811 -35.80 21.31 22.73
CA LEU A 811 -37.25 21.24 22.51
C LEU A 811 -37.72 20.19 21.48
N GLY A 812 -36.81 19.51 20.77
CA GLY A 812 -37.16 18.53 19.74
C GLY A 812 -37.62 17.16 20.26
N LEU A 813 -37.17 16.76 21.46
CA LEU A 813 -37.49 15.43 22.03
C LEU A 813 -38.93 15.28 22.56
N ALA A 814 -39.73 16.36 22.61
CA ALA A 814 -41.08 16.31 23.16
C ALA A 814 -42.21 16.07 22.12
N LEU A 815 -41.90 16.00 20.82
CA LEU A 815 -42.92 15.96 19.76
C LEU A 815 -43.05 14.63 18.99
N LYS A 816 -42.14 13.66 19.18
CA LYS A 816 -42.26 12.31 18.58
C LYS A 816 -43.13 11.33 19.40
N SER A 817 -43.46 11.62 20.66
CA SER A 817 -44.31 10.73 21.50
C SER A 817 -45.84 10.92 21.35
N ARG A 818 -46.32 11.77 20.42
CA ARG A 818 -47.76 12.09 20.28
C ARG A 818 -48.42 11.75 18.94
N ARG A 819 -47.79 10.96 18.07
CA ARG A 819 -48.44 10.39 16.88
C ARG A 819 -48.75 8.91 17.07
N GLY A 820 -49.69 8.61 17.95
CA GLY A 820 -50.10 7.24 18.23
C GLY A 820 -51.36 7.12 19.08
N ARG A 821 -52.36 7.98 18.86
CA ARG A 821 -53.75 7.74 19.30
C ARG A 821 -54.70 8.71 18.62
N ARG A 822 -55.67 8.17 17.89
CA ARG A 822 -57.00 8.75 17.64
C ARG A 822 -58.02 7.61 17.57
N PRO A 823 -59.30 7.84 17.90
CA PRO A 823 -59.88 9.02 18.57
C PRO A 823 -59.76 8.94 20.10
#